data_AF-A0A917GAR9-F1
#
_entry.id   AF-A0A917GAR9-F1
#
_cell.length_a   1.000
_cell.length_b   1.000
_cell.length_c   1.000
_cell.angle_alpha   90.00
_cell.angle_beta   90.00
_cell.angle_gamma   90.00
#
_symmetry.space_group_name_H-M   'P 1'
#
loop_
_entity.id
_entity.type
_entity.pdbx_description
1 polymer ?
#
loop_
_entity_poly.entity_id
_entity_poly.type
_entity_poly.pdbx_seq_one_letter_code
_entity_poly.pdbx_strand_id
1 'polypeptide(L)'
;MKAYMFPGQGSQKKGMGEDLFGEFAEYVQVADEILGYSIKDLCLSDKENKLKQTQYTQPALYVVNSLSYYKYRQENGEPDYLIGHSLGEYNALLAADVYNFETGLKLVKKRGELMSSITGGGMAAVVGLSKTAIQNILIDHNLMTIDIANLNTPSQTVLAGPKEDILRAQPIFQNSGAKLFVPLNVSGPFHSRYMSDVQDDYKKYVDQFLFNEARIPVLSNVDAHPYKESNIKNNIVKQLTSSVQWNQTIQNLMDEGVSDFYEIGPGNVLKDLVLKIKSERTEKKHYQDEKVTSLVNRISTEVRNTKKVVSIGDREFCEDYNISYPYAVGSMHKGISSPQLVAKMAQNGFLSFLGTGSLELKEVEKIIVETKQLVREGQAFGCNFAANIHDSYKEEEIMDLFLKHNICSIEASGFWTISPSLLKFRAKGLSRSETGEILIKNKILIKLSRVETAMEFLSVPPHPLIDQLFKEGQITFDEVSMIKQVPLVDDICVMGDSGGETSQSNLNLVLPTIIQLRDKLAEEKLFNKRVRIGAGGGIGTPETAAVAFLLGADFVLTGSINQCTVEAKTSNVVKNMLQKVDLHDMSFVPSVNDLEIRGQTQVVKKGVFFPPRANKLYDLLKQYNDISDIDIKTKEIIEEKYLSEKIQNILRADELQSSSKKRTPKSDMQALLKFYQNNSVQLAIKGDTSQKVNFNIYCGPALGAFNRWVKGTELEDWNNRHVDVIAKKMMVETEKLLESKRLLVMTNQG
;
A
#
# COMPACT_ATOMS: atom_id res chain seq x y z
N MET A 1 7.78 -11.37 -32.63
CA MET A 1 8.70 -12.48 -32.30
C MET A 1 7.89 -13.66 -31.80
N LYS A 2 8.38 -14.88 -32.00
CA LYS A 2 7.71 -16.13 -31.61
C LYS A 2 8.52 -16.90 -30.56
N ALA A 3 7.82 -17.43 -29.56
CA ALA A 3 8.37 -18.37 -28.59
C ALA A 3 7.72 -19.74 -28.72
N TYR A 4 8.53 -20.79 -28.68
CA TYR A 4 8.04 -22.15 -28.55
C TYR A 4 8.07 -22.56 -27.08
N MET A 5 6.95 -23.11 -26.60
CA MET A 5 6.74 -23.44 -25.20
C MET A 5 6.46 -24.92 -25.01
N PHE A 6 7.17 -25.54 -24.08
CA PHE A 6 7.08 -26.98 -23.82
C PHE A 6 6.32 -27.28 -22.54
N PRO A 7 5.24 -28.08 -22.59
CA PRO A 7 4.45 -28.41 -21.40
C PRO A 7 5.18 -29.38 -20.48
N GLY A 8 4.90 -29.24 -19.18
CA GLY A 8 5.37 -30.14 -18.14
C GLY A 8 4.33 -31.18 -17.72
N GLN A 9 4.58 -31.80 -16.55
CA GLN A 9 3.66 -32.75 -15.95
C GLN A 9 2.29 -32.09 -15.69
N GLY A 10 1.22 -32.78 -16.10
CA GLY A 10 -0.15 -32.29 -16.15
C GLY A 10 -0.75 -32.38 -17.56
N SER A 11 0.09 -32.35 -18.59
CA SER A 11 -0.35 -32.41 -20.00
C SER A 11 -0.38 -33.81 -20.61
N GLN A 12 0.11 -34.83 -19.88
CA GLN A 12 0.10 -36.21 -20.36
C GLN A 12 -1.32 -36.75 -20.53
N LYS A 13 -1.55 -37.47 -21.63
CA LYS A 13 -2.80 -38.19 -21.88
C LYS A 13 -2.51 -39.48 -22.62
N LYS A 14 -3.35 -40.50 -22.38
CA LYS A 14 -3.34 -41.72 -23.19
C LYS A 14 -3.59 -41.36 -24.66
N GLY A 15 -2.85 -41.97 -25.58
CA GLY A 15 -2.87 -41.68 -27.01
C GLY A 15 -1.97 -40.54 -27.46
N MET A 16 -1.21 -39.89 -26.56
CA MET A 16 -0.27 -38.84 -26.98
C MET A 16 0.87 -39.41 -27.84
N GLY A 17 1.25 -38.69 -28.90
CA GLY A 17 2.37 -39.06 -29.77
C GLY A 17 2.07 -40.15 -30.81
N GLU A 18 0.82 -40.59 -30.96
CA GLU A 18 0.43 -41.65 -31.91
C GLU A 18 0.97 -41.42 -33.32
N ASP A 19 0.74 -40.23 -33.88
CA ASP A 19 1.19 -39.86 -35.22
C ASP A 19 2.70 -39.60 -35.32
N LEU A 20 3.42 -39.53 -34.19
CA LEU A 20 4.86 -39.20 -34.14
C LEU A 20 5.73 -40.46 -34.03
N PHE A 21 5.26 -41.49 -33.34
CA PHE A 21 6.09 -42.67 -33.06
C PHE A 21 6.48 -43.45 -34.32
N GLY A 22 5.60 -43.48 -35.33
CA GLY A 22 5.92 -44.09 -36.62
C GLY A 22 6.88 -43.25 -37.45
N GLU A 23 6.72 -41.93 -37.44
CA GLU A 23 7.51 -40.98 -38.21
C GLU A 23 8.95 -40.87 -37.69
N PHE A 24 9.14 -40.93 -36.37
CA PHE A 24 10.44 -40.80 -35.69
C PHE A 24 10.88 -42.11 -35.03
N ALA A 25 10.72 -43.24 -35.72
CA ALA A 25 10.96 -44.59 -35.17
C ALA A 25 12.38 -44.77 -34.57
N GLU A 26 13.41 -44.13 -35.14
CA GLU A 26 14.79 -44.20 -34.64
C GLU A 26 14.92 -43.60 -33.22
N TYR A 27 14.31 -42.43 -32.99
CA TYR A 27 14.29 -41.80 -31.66
C TYR A 27 13.46 -42.60 -30.65
N VAL A 28 12.40 -43.26 -31.12
CA VAL A 28 11.58 -44.16 -30.28
C VAL A 28 12.41 -45.37 -29.84
N GLN A 29 13.16 -46.00 -30.76
CA GLN A 29 14.05 -47.11 -30.42
C GLN A 29 15.10 -46.69 -29.39
N VAL A 30 15.77 -45.56 -29.61
CA VAL A 30 16.76 -45.01 -28.66
C VAL A 30 16.12 -44.70 -27.30
N ALA A 31 14.90 -44.17 -27.28
CA ALA A 31 14.17 -43.94 -26.05
C ALA A 31 13.87 -45.25 -25.32
N ASP A 32 13.41 -46.29 -26.03
CA ASP A 32 13.11 -47.60 -25.46
C ASP A 32 14.36 -48.26 -24.87
N GLU A 33 15.51 -48.16 -25.54
CA GLU A 33 16.79 -48.64 -25.04
C GLU A 33 17.23 -47.91 -23.76
N ILE A 34 17.10 -46.59 -23.72
CA ILE A 34 17.44 -45.78 -22.52
C ILE A 34 16.48 -46.06 -21.36
N LEU A 35 15.19 -46.21 -21.65
CA LEU A 35 14.14 -46.36 -20.65
C LEU A 35 14.02 -47.79 -20.13
N GLY A 36 14.29 -48.79 -20.96
CA GLY A 36 14.10 -50.21 -20.68
C GLY A 36 12.65 -50.68 -20.84
N TYR A 37 11.80 -49.87 -21.48
CA TYR A 37 10.41 -50.18 -21.77
C TYR A 37 9.94 -49.40 -23.00
N SER A 38 8.89 -49.90 -23.66
CA SER A 38 8.30 -49.28 -24.85
C SER A 38 7.57 -47.97 -24.51
N ILE A 39 8.12 -46.84 -24.95
CA ILE A 39 7.52 -45.51 -24.77
C ILE A 39 6.22 -45.39 -25.55
N LYS A 40 6.15 -46.04 -26.71
CA LYS A 40 4.94 -46.13 -27.53
C LYS A 40 3.82 -46.84 -26.78
N ASP A 41 4.10 -48.01 -26.21
CA ASP A 41 3.08 -48.77 -25.49
C ASP A 41 2.62 -48.04 -24.22
N LEU A 42 3.55 -47.40 -23.50
CA LEU A 42 3.23 -46.56 -22.33
C LEU A 42 2.28 -45.42 -22.71
N CYS A 43 2.55 -44.69 -23.79
CA CYS A 43 1.76 -43.54 -24.20
C CYS A 43 0.41 -43.91 -24.83
N LEU A 44 0.36 -44.94 -25.68
CA LEU A 44 -0.85 -45.30 -26.44
C LEU A 44 -1.77 -46.23 -25.66
N SER A 45 -1.21 -47.26 -25.03
CA SER A 45 -2.00 -48.31 -24.39
C SER A 45 -2.12 -48.12 -22.88
N ASP A 46 -1.04 -47.67 -22.22
CA ASP A 46 -0.92 -47.51 -20.76
C ASP A 46 -1.53 -48.69 -19.98
N LYS A 47 -1.28 -49.93 -20.43
CA LYS A 47 -1.93 -51.15 -19.88
C LYS A 47 -1.75 -51.31 -18.37
N GLU A 48 -0.62 -50.83 -17.85
CA GLU A 48 -0.25 -50.92 -16.44
C GLU A 48 -0.59 -49.64 -15.64
N ASN A 49 -1.29 -48.66 -16.24
CA ASN A 49 -1.62 -47.35 -15.65
C ASN A 49 -0.40 -46.63 -15.06
N LYS A 50 0.75 -46.75 -15.74
CA LYS A 50 2.04 -46.20 -15.31
C LYS A 50 2.21 -44.75 -15.76
N LEU A 51 1.51 -44.30 -16.80
CA LEU A 51 1.70 -42.95 -17.36
C LEU A 51 1.44 -41.81 -16.36
N LYS A 52 0.70 -42.07 -15.27
CA LYS A 52 0.44 -41.09 -14.20
C LYS A 52 1.50 -41.06 -13.08
N GLN A 53 2.45 -41.99 -13.09
CA GLN A 53 3.52 -42.05 -12.10
C GLN A 53 4.70 -41.21 -12.58
N THR A 54 5.18 -40.28 -11.74
CA THR A 54 6.15 -39.24 -12.14
C THR A 54 7.41 -39.78 -12.83
N GLN A 55 7.94 -40.93 -12.41
CA GLN A 55 9.12 -41.53 -13.04
C GLN A 55 8.88 -42.01 -14.48
N TYR A 56 7.63 -42.25 -14.88
CA TYR A 56 7.24 -42.59 -16.24
C TYR A 56 6.66 -41.38 -17.00
N THR A 57 5.92 -40.52 -16.30
CA THR A 57 5.31 -39.32 -16.88
C THR A 57 6.36 -38.37 -17.45
N GLN A 58 7.46 -38.13 -16.72
CA GLN A 58 8.45 -37.16 -17.14
C GLN A 58 9.20 -37.60 -18.41
N PRO A 59 9.74 -38.83 -18.50
CA PRO A 59 10.33 -39.31 -19.76
C PRO A 59 9.34 -39.32 -20.92
N ALA A 60 8.09 -39.75 -20.68
CA ALA A 60 7.07 -39.80 -21.73
C ALA A 60 6.79 -38.42 -22.33
N LEU A 61 6.60 -37.41 -21.48
CA LEU A 61 6.41 -36.03 -21.94
C LEU A 61 7.67 -35.49 -22.63
N TYR A 62 8.87 -35.75 -22.10
CA TYR A 62 10.10 -35.31 -22.76
C TYR A 62 10.23 -35.87 -24.18
N VAL A 63 9.97 -37.17 -24.37
CA VAL A 63 10.02 -37.81 -25.70
C VAL A 63 8.98 -37.18 -26.62
N VAL A 64 7.71 -37.14 -26.21
CA VAL A 64 6.63 -36.63 -27.07
C VAL A 64 6.83 -35.15 -27.41
N ASN A 65 7.25 -34.31 -26.45
CA ASN A 65 7.57 -32.91 -26.69
C ASN A 65 8.72 -32.75 -27.70
N SER A 66 9.77 -33.58 -27.59
CA SER A 66 10.93 -33.54 -28.49
C SER A 66 10.55 -33.92 -29.92
N LEU A 67 9.79 -35.02 -30.10
CA LEU A 67 9.32 -35.44 -31.41
C LEU A 67 8.36 -34.41 -32.02
N SER A 68 7.48 -33.82 -31.19
CA SER A 68 6.59 -32.74 -31.60
C SER A 68 7.39 -31.53 -32.10
N TYR A 69 8.50 -31.20 -31.43
CA TYR A 69 9.38 -30.12 -31.85
C TYR A 69 10.10 -30.42 -33.16
N TYR A 70 10.63 -31.63 -33.34
CA TYR A 70 11.31 -31.99 -34.58
C TYR A 70 10.39 -31.87 -35.79
N LYS A 71 9.15 -32.38 -35.67
CA LYS A 71 8.13 -32.20 -36.70
C LYS A 71 7.79 -30.73 -36.92
N TYR A 72 7.46 -30.01 -35.84
CA TYR A 72 7.01 -28.63 -35.92
C TYR A 72 8.08 -27.69 -36.49
N ARG A 73 9.36 -27.88 -36.12
CA ARG A 73 10.50 -27.11 -36.63
C ARG A 73 10.70 -27.31 -38.13
N GLN A 74 10.53 -28.53 -38.64
CA GLN A 74 10.64 -28.80 -40.09
C GLN A 74 9.57 -28.04 -40.87
N GLU A 75 8.38 -27.90 -40.31
CA GLU A 75 7.24 -27.24 -40.95
C GLU A 75 7.23 -25.71 -40.75
N ASN A 76 7.74 -25.19 -39.63
CA ASN A 76 7.52 -23.80 -39.18
C ASN A 76 8.80 -23.01 -38.84
N GLY A 77 9.98 -23.62 -38.98
CA GLY A 77 11.28 -23.01 -38.72
C GLY A 77 11.63 -22.84 -37.23
N GLU A 78 12.60 -21.98 -36.93
CA GLU A 78 13.13 -21.76 -35.57
C GLU A 78 12.43 -20.60 -34.86
N PRO A 79 12.24 -20.67 -33.53
CA PRO A 79 11.71 -19.57 -32.73
C PRO A 79 12.79 -18.56 -32.34
N ASP A 80 12.35 -17.38 -31.89
CA ASP A 80 13.23 -16.37 -31.29
C ASP A 80 13.60 -16.72 -29.84
N TYR A 81 12.69 -17.41 -29.13
CA TYR A 81 12.85 -17.82 -27.74
C TYR A 81 12.31 -19.23 -27.48
N LEU A 82 12.90 -19.90 -26.51
CA LEU A 82 12.48 -21.22 -26.04
C LEU A 82 12.17 -21.16 -24.55
N ILE A 83 11.03 -21.72 -24.16
CA ILE A 83 10.63 -21.82 -22.75
C ILE A 83 9.99 -23.17 -22.47
N GLY A 84 10.00 -23.58 -21.23
CA GLY A 84 9.24 -24.76 -20.84
C GLY A 84 8.85 -24.71 -19.38
N HIS A 85 7.72 -25.32 -19.06
CA HIS A 85 7.18 -25.32 -17.70
C HIS A 85 7.67 -26.56 -16.96
N SER A 86 8.39 -26.36 -15.86
CA SER A 86 8.98 -27.42 -15.06
C SER A 86 9.81 -28.38 -15.93
N LEU A 87 9.34 -29.61 -16.12
CA LEU A 87 9.94 -30.59 -17.02
C LEU A 87 10.18 -30.05 -18.43
N GLY A 88 9.26 -29.25 -18.98
CA GLY A 88 9.38 -28.74 -20.34
C GLY A 88 10.64 -27.89 -20.55
N GLU A 89 11.23 -27.34 -19.50
CA GLU A 89 12.50 -26.60 -19.58
C GLU A 89 13.63 -27.47 -20.17
N TYR A 90 13.59 -28.79 -19.94
CA TYR A 90 14.54 -29.73 -20.54
C TYR A 90 14.35 -29.88 -22.05
N ASN A 91 13.12 -29.77 -22.54
CA ASN A 91 12.84 -29.76 -23.98
C ASN A 91 13.27 -28.42 -24.60
N ALA A 92 13.11 -27.30 -23.87
CA ALA A 92 13.59 -26.00 -24.32
C ALA A 92 15.12 -25.99 -24.48
N LEU A 93 15.86 -26.56 -23.53
CA LEU A 93 17.32 -26.71 -23.61
C LEU A 93 17.75 -27.66 -24.75
N LEU A 94 17.02 -28.76 -24.97
CA LEU A 94 17.24 -29.63 -26.15
C LEU A 94 17.07 -28.83 -27.46
N ALA A 95 15.97 -28.10 -27.58
CA ALA A 95 15.64 -27.31 -28.77
C ALA A 95 16.64 -26.18 -29.04
N ALA A 96 17.39 -25.75 -28.01
CA ALA A 96 18.46 -24.77 -28.10
C ALA A 96 19.84 -25.40 -28.35
N ASP A 97 19.90 -26.71 -28.62
CA ASP A 97 21.14 -27.48 -28.88
C ASP A 97 22.12 -27.52 -27.69
N VAL A 98 21.64 -27.28 -26.47
CA VAL A 98 22.44 -27.38 -25.24
C VAL A 98 22.94 -28.81 -25.00
N TYR A 99 22.14 -29.80 -25.39
CA TYR A 99 22.50 -31.21 -25.40
C TYR A 99 21.65 -31.97 -26.44
N ASN A 100 22.02 -33.22 -26.73
CA ASN A 100 21.26 -34.08 -27.64
C ASN A 100 20.07 -34.78 -26.94
N PHE A 101 19.19 -35.41 -27.74
CA PHE A 101 17.98 -36.09 -27.27
C PHE A 101 18.27 -37.15 -26.19
N GLU A 102 19.28 -37.98 -26.41
CA GLU A 102 19.67 -39.05 -25.49
C GLU A 102 20.09 -38.52 -24.11
N THR A 103 20.90 -37.46 -24.11
CA THR A 103 21.38 -36.82 -22.88
C THR A 103 20.21 -36.23 -22.11
N GLY A 104 19.35 -35.46 -22.77
CA GLY A 104 18.19 -34.89 -22.11
C GLY A 104 17.21 -35.96 -21.60
N LEU A 105 17.02 -37.06 -22.33
CA LEU A 105 16.20 -38.18 -21.88
C LEU A 105 16.80 -38.86 -20.64
N LYS A 106 18.12 -39.10 -20.62
CA LYS A 106 18.83 -39.64 -19.45
C LYS A 106 18.71 -38.73 -18.23
N LEU A 107 18.84 -37.42 -18.42
CA LEU A 107 18.65 -36.41 -17.37
C LEU A 107 17.21 -36.44 -16.82
N VAL A 108 16.22 -36.39 -17.70
CA VAL A 108 14.80 -36.41 -17.33
C VAL A 108 14.40 -37.72 -16.67
N LYS A 109 14.89 -38.87 -17.15
CA LYS A 109 14.67 -40.17 -16.51
C LYS A 109 15.15 -40.14 -15.07
N LYS A 110 16.40 -39.71 -14.85
CA LYS A 110 16.96 -39.62 -13.50
C LYS A 110 16.22 -38.62 -12.62
N ARG A 111 15.82 -37.47 -13.18
CA ARG A 111 14.99 -36.46 -12.49
C ARG A 111 13.65 -37.06 -12.06
N GLY A 112 12.96 -37.75 -12.95
CA GLY A 112 11.68 -38.40 -12.69
C GLY A 112 11.78 -39.46 -11.58
N GLU A 113 12.81 -40.32 -11.65
CA GLU A 113 13.11 -41.32 -10.61
C GLU A 113 13.34 -40.66 -9.24
N LEU A 114 14.24 -39.67 -9.17
CA LEU A 114 14.58 -38.97 -7.94
C LEU A 114 13.37 -38.23 -7.36
N MET A 115 12.63 -37.48 -8.17
CA MET A 115 11.43 -36.78 -7.71
C MET A 115 10.35 -37.76 -7.23
N SER A 116 10.19 -38.91 -7.90
CA SER A 116 9.22 -39.93 -7.48
C SER A 116 9.59 -40.64 -6.17
N SER A 117 10.87 -40.62 -5.78
CA SER A 117 11.34 -41.23 -4.53
C SER A 117 10.91 -40.45 -3.29
N ILE A 118 10.63 -39.15 -3.43
CA ILE A 118 10.11 -38.32 -2.34
C ILE A 118 8.59 -38.54 -2.23
N THR A 119 8.17 -39.11 -1.10
CA THR A 119 6.78 -39.46 -0.81
C THR A 119 6.23 -38.65 0.37
N GLY A 120 4.93 -38.78 0.68
CA GLY A 120 4.30 -38.15 1.86
C GLY A 120 3.89 -36.67 1.70
N GLY A 121 4.24 -36.02 0.60
CA GLY A 121 3.79 -34.67 0.27
C GLY A 121 2.67 -34.62 -0.77
N GLY A 122 2.27 -33.39 -1.11
CA GLY A 122 1.29 -33.11 -2.15
C GLY A 122 1.41 -31.66 -2.63
N MET A 123 0.59 -31.31 -3.62
CA MET A 123 0.52 -29.97 -4.19
C MET A 123 -0.94 -29.53 -4.36
N ALA A 124 -1.21 -28.23 -4.34
CA ALA A 124 -2.53 -27.68 -4.63
C ALA A 124 -2.45 -26.37 -5.41
N ALA A 125 -3.29 -26.22 -6.43
CA ALA A 125 -3.48 -24.96 -7.14
C ALA A 125 -4.47 -24.06 -6.39
N VAL A 126 -4.06 -22.82 -6.14
CA VAL A 126 -4.87 -21.76 -5.53
C VAL A 126 -5.13 -20.70 -6.58
N VAL A 127 -6.40 -20.40 -6.84
CA VAL A 127 -6.85 -19.45 -7.86
C VAL A 127 -7.60 -18.29 -7.22
N GLY A 128 -7.37 -17.07 -7.71
CA GLY A 128 -8.07 -15.86 -7.32
C GLY A 128 -7.35 -15.02 -6.27
N LEU A 129 -6.15 -15.42 -5.83
CA LEU A 129 -5.34 -14.68 -4.87
C LEU A 129 -3.98 -14.31 -5.48
N SER A 130 -3.47 -13.16 -5.07
CA SER A 130 -2.11 -12.72 -5.45
C SER A 130 -1.06 -13.49 -4.66
N LYS A 131 0.17 -13.54 -5.18
CA LYS A 131 1.34 -14.11 -4.48
C LYS A 131 1.47 -13.56 -3.05
N THR A 132 1.34 -12.24 -2.87
CA THR A 132 1.45 -11.58 -1.57
C THR A 132 0.34 -12.01 -0.62
N ALA A 133 -0.91 -12.10 -1.10
CA ALA A 133 -2.02 -12.58 -0.28
C ALA A 133 -1.80 -14.02 0.18
N ILE A 134 -1.30 -14.89 -0.71
CA ILE A 134 -0.96 -16.27 -0.37
C ILE A 134 0.15 -16.32 0.69
N GLN A 135 1.22 -15.52 0.54
CA GLN A 135 2.29 -15.46 1.53
C GLN A 135 1.79 -15.01 2.91
N ASN A 136 0.91 -14.01 2.96
CA ASN A 136 0.32 -13.54 4.21
C ASN A 136 -0.55 -14.62 4.86
N ILE A 137 -1.39 -15.31 4.08
CA ILE A 137 -2.23 -16.41 4.58
C ILE A 137 -1.38 -17.53 5.19
N LEU A 138 -0.27 -17.90 4.53
CA LEU A 138 0.64 -18.92 5.06
C LEU A 138 1.26 -18.50 6.40
N ILE A 139 1.63 -17.23 6.55
CA ILE A 139 2.21 -16.67 7.78
C ILE A 139 1.17 -16.57 8.89
N ASP A 140 0.03 -15.91 8.61
CA ASP A 140 -1.01 -15.60 9.58
C ASP A 140 -1.65 -16.86 10.17
N HIS A 141 -1.70 -17.94 9.40
CA HIS A 141 -2.24 -19.24 9.83
C HIS A 141 -1.17 -20.27 10.21
N ASN A 142 0.10 -19.86 10.32
CA ASN A 142 1.23 -20.70 10.71
C ASN A 142 1.35 -21.99 9.87
N LEU A 143 1.20 -21.87 8.55
CA LEU A 143 1.33 -22.94 7.56
C LEU A 143 2.75 -22.97 6.95
N MET A 144 3.77 -22.79 7.78
CA MET A 144 5.17 -22.58 7.36
C MET A 144 5.85 -23.82 6.75
N THR A 145 5.18 -24.97 6.81
CA THR A 145 5.57 -26.23 6.16
C THR A 145 5.17 -26.28 4.68
N ILE A 146 4.38 -25.31 4.20
CA ILE A 146 3.93 -25.22 2.81
C ILE A 146 4.77 -24.17 2.06
N ASP A 147 5.36 -24.57 0.94
CA ASP A 147 6.12 -23.72 0.03
C ASP A 147 5.28 -23.32 -1.18
N ILE A 148 5.66 -22.20 -1.81
CA ILE A 148 5.16 -21.82 -3.13
C ILE A 148 5.98 -22.56 -4.19
N ALA A 149 5.35 -23.44 -4.94
CA ALA A 149 6.00 -24.28 -5.95
C ALA A 149 5.94 -23.70 -7.37
N ASN A 150 4.82 -23.07 -7.75
CA ASN A 150 4.68 -22.46 -9.07
C ASN A 150 3.93 -21.13 -8.98
N LEU A 151 4.43 -20.13 -9.70
CA LEU A 151 3.72 -18.87 -9.94
C LEU A 151 3.25 -18.88 -11.39
N ASN A 152 2.07 -19.45 -11.63
CA ASN A 152 1.57 -19.75 -12.98
C ASN A 152 0.93 -18.54 -13.65
N THR A 153 0.10 -17.77 -12.94
CA THR A 153 -0.46 -16.51 -13.44
C THR A 153 -0.47 -15.49 -12.30
N PRO A 154 -0.77 -14.20 -12.53
CA PRO A 154 -0.91 -13.22 -11.44
C PRO A 154 -1.89 -13.64 -10.34
N SER A 155 -2.91 -14.42 -10.71
CA SER A 155 -3.99 -14.90 -9.82
C SER A 155 -3.97 -16.41 -9.54
N GLN A 156 -3.01 -17.18 -10.08
CA GLN A 156 -2.91 -18.63 -9.87
C GLN A 156 -1.51 -19.03 -9.39
N THR A 157 -1.46 -19.64 -8.22
CA THR A 157 -0.23 -20.15 -7.59
C THR A 157 -0.41 -21.61 -7.20
N VAL A 158 0.66 -22.41 -7.28
CA VAL A 158 0.66 -23.79 -6.78
C VAL A 158 1.48 -23.85 -5.50
N LEU A 159 0.90 -24.48 -4.49
CA LEU A 159 1.52 -24.75 -3.18
C LEU A 159 2.03 -26.19 -3.13
N ALA A 160 3.10 -26.44 -2.38
CA ALA A 160 3.66 -27.76 -2.15
C ALA A 160 4.05 -27.95 -0.68
N GLY A 161 3.78 -29.12 -0.11
CA GLY A 161 4.13 -29.42 1.27
C GLY A 161 3.68 -30.82 1.69
N PRO A 162 3.74 -31.14 2.99
CA PRO A 162 3.19 -32.38 3.53
C PRO A 162 1.72 -32.53 3.12
N LYS A 163 1.30 -33.74 2.74
CA LYS A 163 -0.05 -33.96 2.18
C LYS A 163 -1.14 -33.50 3.15
N GLU A 164 -0.97 -33.78 4.43
CA GLU A 164 -1.90 -33.39 5.48
C GLU A 164 -2.00 -31.87 5.64
N ASP A 165 -0.89 -31.16 5.51
CA ASP A 165 -0.86 -29.70 5.60
C ASP A 165 -1.53 -29.04 4.40
N ILE A 166 -1.32 -29.57 3.19
CA ILE A 166 -2.02 -29.10 1.99
C ILE A 166 -3.54 -29.26 2.15
N LEU A 167 -4.00 -30.39 2.70
CA LEU A 167 -5.42 -30.63 2.95
C LEU A 167 -5.97 -29.71 4.04
N ARG A 168 -5.21 -29.48 5.11
CA ARG A 168 -5.56 -28.56 6.21
C ARG A 168 -5.64 -27.10 5.73
N ALA A 169 -4.83 -26.72 4.75
CA ALA A 169 -4.81 -25.38 4.19
C ALA A 169 -6.05 -25.06 3.34
N GLN A 170 -6.71 -26.06 2.76
CA GLN A 170 -7.86 -25.88 1.86
C GLN A 170 -8.96 -24.97 2.44
N PRO A 171 -9.58 -25.27 3.61
CA PRO A 171 -10.62 -24.41 4.17
C PRO A 171 -10.10 -23.01 4.53
N ILE A 172 -8.84 -22.88 4.92
CA ILE A 172 -8.22 -21.59 5.27
C ILE A 172 -8.15 -20.68 4.05
N PHE A 173 -7.63 -21.19 2.93
CA PHE A 173 -7.55 -20.42 1.68
C PHE A 173 -8.94 -20.10 1.12
N GLN A 174 -9.88 -21.04 1.17
CA GLN A 174 -11.26 -20.79 0.74
C GLN A 174 -11.93 -19.68 1.57
N ASN A 175 -11.76 -19.70 2.89
CA ASN A 175 -12.31 -18.65 3.78
C ASN A 175 -11.60 -17.30 3.63
N SER A 176 -10.35 -17.31 3.13
CA SER A 176 -9.53 -16.10 2.90
C SER A 176 -9.71 -15.52 1.49
N GLY A 177 -10.74 -15.95 0.75
CA GLY A 177 -11.10 -15.37 -0.55
C GLY A 177 -10.49 -16.05 -1.77
N ALA A 178 -9.88 -17.24 -1.63
CA ALA A 178 -9.52 -18.04 -2.81
C ALA A 178 -10.78 -18.44 -3.57
N LYS A 179 -10.80 -18.19 -4.89
CA LYS A 179 -11.90 -18.62 -5.77
C LYS A 179 -11.94 -20.14 -5.91
N LEU A 180 -10.77 -20.75 -6.06
CA LEU A 180 -10.62 -22.21 -6.11
C LEU A 180 -9.38 -22.65 -5.35
N PHE A 181 -9.47 -23.82 -4.73
CA PHE A 181 -8.36 -24.55 -4.15
C PHE A 181 -8.47 -26.01 -4.62
N VAL A 182 -7.52 -26.45 -5.44
CA VAL A 182 -7.58 -27.74 -6.14
C VAL A 182 -6.35 -28.58 -5.81
N PRO A 183 -6.47 -29.63 -4.99
CA PRO A 183 -5.40 -30.61 -4.82
C PRO A 183 -5.00 -31.23 -6.16
N LEU A 184 -3.70 -31.24 -6.44
CA LEU A 184 -3.15 -31.78 -7.68
C LEU A 184 -2.82 -33.26 -7.53
N ASN A 185 -3.08 -34.04 -8.58
CA ASN A 185 -2.77 -35.47 -8.62
C ASN A 185 -1.28 -35.70 -8.95
N VAL A 186 -0.42 -35.45 -7.96
CA VAL A 186 1.03 -35.66 -8.03
C VAL A 186 1.52 -36.48 -6.85
N SER A 187 2.64 -37.18 -7.01
CA SER A 187 3.16 -38.11 -6.00
C SER A 187 3.96 -37.46 -4.88
N GLY A 188 4.36 -36.19 -5.03
CA GLY A 188 5.20 -35.49 -4.07
C GLY A 188 5.13 -33.97 -4.15
N PRO A 189 5.77 -33.27 -3.20
CA PRO A 189 5.75 -31.81 -3.07
C PRO A 189 6.84 -31.16 -3.94
N PHE A 190 6.69 -31.21 -5.27
CA PHE A 190 7.73 -30.76 -6.20
C PHE A 190 8.00 -29.24 -6.13
N HIS A 191 9.19 -28.80 -6.57
CA HIS A 191 9.60 -27.39 -6.58
C HIS A 191 9.56 -26.72 -5.20
N SER A 192 10.03 -27.46 -4.19
CA SER A 192 9.99 -27.03 -2.79
C SER A 192 11.22 -27.49 -2.02
N ARG A 193 11.34 -27.06 -0.76
CA ARG A 193 12.43 -27.48 0.14
C ARG A 193 12.52 -29.00 0.30
N TYR A 194 11.43 -29.73 0.11
CA TYR A 194 11.36 -31.19 0.28
C TYR A 194 12.08 -31.96 -0.84
N MET A 195 12.51 -31.29 -1.92
CA MET A 195 13.33 -31.90 -2.96
C MET A 195 14.84 -31.78 -2.69
N SER A 196 15.25 -31.16 -1.56
CA SER A 196 16.66 -30.90 -1.27
C SER A 196 17.47 -32.19 -1.15
N ASP A 197 16.90 -33.24 -0.57
CA ASP A 197 17.59 -34.52 -0.35
C ASP A 197 18.05 -35.18 -1.65
N VAL A 198 17.27 -35.03 -2.72
CA VAL A 198 17.58 -35.60 -4.04
C VAL A 198 18.32 -34.63 -4.95
N GLN A 199 18.45 -33.36 -4.55
CA GLN A 199 19.11 -32.33 -5.34
C GLN A 199 20.60 -32.63 -5.53
N ASP A 200 21.29 -33.08 -4.47
CA ASP A 200 22.72 -33.39 -4.53
C ASP A 200 23.01 -34.61 -5.41
N ASP A 201 22.17 -35.64 -5.34
CA ASP A 201 22.29 -36.81 -6.19
C ASP A 201 22.00 -36.48 -7.65
N TYR A 202 21.05 -35.59 -7.89
CA TYR A 202 20.81 -35.08 -9.23
C TYR A 202 21.98 -34.25 -9.75
N LYS A 203 22.58 -33.41 -8.90
CA LYS A 203 23.77 -32.61 -9.23
C LYS A 203 24.92 -33.51 -9.68
N LYS A 204 25.26 -34.54 -8.89
CA LYS A 204 26.32 -35.52 -9.23
C LYS A 204 26.07 -36.21 -10.57
N TYR A 205 24.80 -36.44 -10.92
CA TYR A 205 24.43 -37.04 -12.19
C TYR A 205 24.56 -36.04 -13.35
N VAL A 206 24.04 -34.82 -13.18
CA VAL A 206 24.15 -33.72 -14.16
C VAL A 206 25.61 -33.39 -14.49
N ASP A 207 26.49 -33.43 -13.50
CA ASP A 207 27.91 -33.09 -13.66
C ASP A 207 28.65 -34.03 -14.64
N GLN A 208 28.12 -35.22 -14.94
CA GLN A 208 28.68 -36.21 -15.86
C GLN A 208 28.47 -35.88 -17.35
N PHE A 209 27.58 -34.93 -17.66
CA PHE A 209 27.23 -34.59 -19.03
C PHE A 209 27.86 -33.26 -19.48
N LEU A 210 28.05 -33.11 -20.78
CA LEU A 210 28.50 -31.86 -21.40
C LEU A 210 27.28 -31.03 -21.82
N PHE A 211 27.37 -29.72 -21.64
CA PHE A 211 26.34 -28.75 -21.98
C PHE A 211 26.97 -27.71 -22.89
N ASN A 212 26.37 -27.48 -24.05
CA ASN A 212 26.76 -26.41 -24.96
C ASN A 212 26.06 -25.10 -24.59
N GLU A 213 26.57 -24.00 -25.15
CA GLU A 213 25.84 -22.74 -25.15
C GLU A 213 24.51 -22.87 -25.90
N ALA A 214 23.46 -22.27 -25.35
CA ALA A 214 22.14 -22.26 -25.96
C ALA A 214 22.18 -21.41 -27.24
N ARG A 215 21.98 -22.04 -28.41
CA ARG A 215 21.95 -21.34 -29.71
C ARG A 215 20.76 -20.40 -29.84
N ILE A 216 19.64 -20.76 -29.22
CA ILE A 216 18.43 -19.94 -29.11
C ILE A 216 18.22 -19.65 -27.62
N PRO A 217 17.96 -18.40 -27.22
CA PRO A 217 17.78 -18.05 -25.81
C PRO A 217 16.68 -18.88 -25.12
N VAL A 218 17.06 -19.53 -24.02
CA VAL A 218 16.14 -20.29 -23.14
C VAL A 218 15.98 -19.56 -21.82
N LEU A 219 14.75 -19.29 -21.37
CA LEU A 219 14.53 -18.64 -20.07
C LEU A 219 14.40 -19.67 -18.94
N SER A 220 15.11 -19.41 -17.84
CA SER A 220 15.14 -20.31 -16.70
C SER A 220 13.86 -20.25 -15.87
N ASN A 221 13.39 -21.39 -15.35
CA ASN A 221 12.26 -21.42 -14.42
C ASN A 221 12.60 -20.83 -13.05
N VAL A 222 13.89 -20.75 -12.69
CA VAL A 222 14.34 -20.32 -11.35
C VAL A 222 14.23 -18.81 -11.19
N ASP A 223 14.69 -18.04 -12.19
CA ASP A 223 14.84 -16.59 -12.12
C ASP A 223 14.14 -15.86 -13.29
N ALA A 224 13.54 -16.57 -14.24
CA ALA A 224 12.88 -16.03 -15.42
C ALA A 224 13.80 -15.24 -16.38
N HIS A 225 15.11 -15.48 -16.36
CA HIS A 225 16.07 -14.85 -17.28
C HIS A 225 16.69 -15.87 -18.25
N PRO A 226 17.20 -15.43 -19.41
CA PRO A 226 17.95 -16.30 -20.30
C PRO A 226 19.12 -16.99 -19.59
N TYR A 227 19.32 -18.27 -19.89
CA TYR A 227 20.48 -19.00 -19.43
C TYR A 227 21.78 -18.32 -19.87
N LYS A 228 22.74 -18.22 -18.94
CA LYS A 228 24.15 -17.97 -19.25
C LYS A 228 24.89 -19.31 -19.19
N GLU A 229 25.84 -19.53 -20.10
CA GLU A 229 26.58 -20.79 -20.25
C GLU A 229 27.09 -21.35 -18.91
N SER A 230 27.77 -20.49 -18.12
CA SER A 230 28.35 -20.84 -16.81
C SER A 230 27.35 -21.35 -15.75
N ASN A 231 26.04 -21.19 -15.97
CA ASN A 231 25.02 -21.45 -14.96
C ASN A 231 23.98 -22.50 -15.35
N ILE A 232 24.06 -23.14 -16.53
CA ILE A 232 23.03 -24.09 -16.99
C ILE A 232 22.86 -25.26 -16.02
N LYS A 233 23.95 -25.97 -15.72
CA LYS A 233 23.94 -27.12 -14.79
C LYS A 233 23.39 -26.75 -13.41
N ASN A 234 23.86 -25.63 -12.87
CA ASN A 234 23.43 -25.15 -11.55
C ASN A 234 21.93 -24.83 -11.54
N ASN A 235 21.42 -24.16 -12.57
CA ASN A 235 20.01 -23.77 -12.62
C ASN A 235 19.09 -24.98 -12.80
N ILE A 236 19.42 -25.96 -13.65
CA ILE A 236 18.58 -27.17 -13.80
C ILE A 236 18.55 -28.04 -12.52
N VAL A 237 19.64 -28.04 -11.74
CA VAL A 237 19.70 -28.69 -10.42
C VAL A 237 18.90 -27.90 -9.39
N LYS A 238 19.08 -26.57 -9.36
CA LYS A 238 18.36 -25.65 -8.48
C LYS A 238 16.86 -25.62 -8.74
N GLN A 239 16.45 -25.92 -9.98
CA GLN A 239 15.04 -26.01 -10.39
C GLN A 239 14.22 -26.99 -9.54
N LEU A 240 14.82 -28.08 -9.03
CA LEU A 240 14.12 -29.08 -8.22
C LEU A 240 13.56 -28.50 -6.92
N THR A 241 14.26 -27.52 -6.31
CA THR A 241 13.90 -26.93 -5.02
C THR A 241 13.37 -25.50 -5.14
N SER A 242 13.43 -24.90 -6.33
CA SER A 242 13.00 -23.53 -6.56
C SER A 242 11.61 -23.45 -7.18
N SER A 243 10.88 -22.39 -6.85
CA SER A 243 9.58 -22.11 -7.46
C SER A 243 9.71 -21.86 -8.97
N VAL A 244 8.77 -22.38 -9.76
CA VAL A 244 8.67 -22.11 -11.20
C VAL A 244 8.09 -20.72 -11.45
N GLN A 245 8.89 -19.81 -12.00
CA GLN A 245 8.55 -18.41 -12.27
C GLN A 245 7.79 -18.19 -13.59
N TRP A 246 6.83 -19.06 -13.94
CA TRP A 246 6.16 -19.05 -15.25
C TRP A 246 5.53 -17.71 -15.62
N ASN A 247 4.78 -17.10 -14.69
CA ASN A 247 4.17 -15.79 -14.91
C ASN A 247 5.22 -14.72 -15.26
N GLN A 248 6.36 -14.70 -14.55
CA GLN A 248 7.43 -13.74 -14.83
C GLN A 248 8.10 -14.02 -16.18
N THR A 249 8.34 -15.30 -16.52
CA THR A 249 8.88 -15.70 -17.83
C THR A 249 8.05 -15.18 -18.99
N ILE A 250 6.72 -15.35 -18.94
CA ILE A 250 5.83 -14.86 -19.99
C ILE A 250 5.80 -13.33 -20.04
N GLN A 251 5.79 -12.66 -18.88
CA GLN A 251 5.85 -11.20 -18.83
C GLN A 251 7.14 -10.66 -19.47
N ASN A 252 8.30 -11.22 -19.08
CA ASN A 252 9.60 -10.85 -19.65
C ASN A 252 9.64 -11.04 -21.16
N LEU A 253 9.15 -12.16 -21.69
CA LEU A 253 9.13 -12.39 -23.14
C LEU A 253 8.21 -11.43 -23.89
N MET A 254 7.04 -11.14 -23.32
CA MET A 254 6.14 -10.15 -23.90
C MET A 254 6.76 -8.74 -23.89
N ASP A 255 7.61 -8.43 -22.90
CA ASP A 255 8.37 -7.18 -22.83
C ASP A 255 9.48 -7.13 -23.89
N GLU A 256 10.10 -8.26 -24.19
CA GLU A 256 11.05 -8.45 -25.31
C GLU A 256 10.38 -8.47 -26.70
N GLY A 257 9.06 -8.26 -26.78
CA GLY A 257 8.33 -8.19 -28.06
C GLY A 257 7.84 -9.54 -28.61
N VAL A 258 7.80 -10.59 -27.79
CA VAL A 258 7.17 -11.86 -28.14
C VAL A 258 5.65 -11.73 -28.10
N SER A 259 5.02 -11.88 -29.26
CA SER A 259 3.57 -11.85 -29.44
C SER A 259 2.98 -13.24 -29.54
N ASP A 260 3.71 -14.17 -30.16
CA ASP A 260 3.21 -15.46 -30.59
C ASP A 260 3.84 -16.59 -29.75
N PHE A 261 2.99 -17.33 -29.05
CA PHE A 261 3.41 -18.41 -28.15
C PHE A 261 2.80 -19.72 -28.66
N TYR A 262 3.66 -20.67 -29.03
CA TYR A 262 3.25 -21.95 -29.61
C TYR A 262 3.56 -23.08 -28.64
N GLU A 263 2.52 -23.73 -28.12
CA GLU A 263 2.68 -24.92 -27.28
C GLU A 263 3.09 -26.10 -28.15
N ILE A 264 4.26 -26.67 -27.88
CA ILE A 264 4.82 -27.79 -28.62
C ILE A 264 4.78 -29.03 -27.73
N GLY A 265 3.87 -29.95 -28.05
CA GLY A 265 3.62 -31.15 -27.26
C GLY A 265 2.14 -31.41 -27.05
N PRO A 266 1.77 -32.35 -26.16
CA PRO A 266 0.38 -32.68 -25.89
C PRO A 266 -0.29 -31.62 -25.01
N GLY A 267 -1.59 -31.40 -25.23
CA GLY A 267 -2.42 -30.52 -24.39
C GLY A 267 -2.46 -29.07 -24.86
N ASN A 268 -3.07 -28.21 -24.04
CA ASN A 268 -3.20 -26.76 -24.27
C ASN A 268 -2.96 -25.96 -22.97
N VAL A 269 -2.28 -26.57 -21.99
CA VAL A 269 -2.20 -26.03 -20.62
C VAL A 269 -1.44 -24.71 -20.64
N LEU A 270 -0.30 -24.66 -21.34
CA LEU A 270 0.52 -23.45 -21.38
C LEU A 270 -0.16 -22.35 -22.19
N LYS A 271 -0.86 -22.71 -23.26
CA LYS A 271 -1.65 -21.78 -24.06
C LYS A 271 -2.71 -21.09 -23.21
N ASP A 272 -3.43 -21.85 -22.38
CA ASP A 272 -4.43 -21.31 -21.47
C ASP A 272 -3.80 -20.41 -20.40
N LEU A 273 -2.64 -20.81 -19.84
CA LEU A 273 -1.89 -19.96 -18.90
C LEU A 273 -1.43 -18.66 -19.55
N VAL A 274 -0.89 -18.70 -20.77
CA VAL A 274 -0.45 -17.52 -21.52
C VAL A 274 -1.63 -16.62 -21.84
N LEU A 275 -2.77 -17.17 -22.29
CA LEU A 275 -3.99 -16.40 -22.54
C LEU A 275 -4.46 -15.70 -21.26
N LYS A 276 -4.42 -16.38 -20.12
CA LYS A 276 -4.80 -15.82 -18.81
C LYS A 276 -3.84 -14.73 -18.35
N ILE A 277 -2.52 -14.93 -18.51
CA ILE A 277 -1.50 -13.91 -18.23
C ILE A 277 -1.73 -12.71 -19.15
N LYS A 278 -1.95 -12.93 -20.45
CA LYS A 278 -2.24 -11.88 -21.42
C LYS A 278 -3.51 -11.13 -21.04
N SER A 279 -4.61 -11.79 -20.67
CA SER A 279 -5.85 -11.10 -20.29
C SER A 279 -5.68 -10.26 -19.02
N GLU A 280 -5.05 -10.83 -17.98
CA GLU A 280 -4.77 -10.12 -16.72
C GLU A 280 -3.70 -9.03 -16.89
N ARG A 281 -2.85 -9.18 -17.91
CA ARG A 281 -1.93 -8.14 -18.38
C ARG A 281 -2.65 -7.11 -19.23
N THR A 282 -3.66 -7.43 -20.04
CA THR A 282 -4.41 -6.48 -20.86
C THR A 282 -5.37 -5.65 -20.01
N GLU A 283 -5.97 -6.23 -18.97
CA GLU A 283 -6.63 -5.49 -17.88
C GLU A 283 -5.65 -4.53 -17.17
N LYS A 284 -4.35 -4.86 -17.14
CA LYS A 284 -3.26 -3.94 -16.73
C LYS A 284 -2.72 -3.03 -17.85
N LYS A 285 -2.80 -3.39 -19.14
CA LYS A 285 -2.25 -2.64 -20.30
C LYS A 285 -3.22 -1.58 -20.81
N HIS A 286 -4.53 -1.79 -20.70
CA HIS A 286 -5.50 -0.68 -20.79
C HIS A 286 -5.30 0.34 -19.66
N TYR A 287 -4.47 -0.03 -18.67
CA TYR A 287 -4.00 0.78 -17.55
C TYR A 287 -2.54 1.25 -17.63
N GLN A 288 -1.72 0.82 -18.63
CA GLN A 288 -0.25 1.03 -18.55
C GLN A 288 0.50 1.25 -19.87
N ASP A 289 -0.03 0.95 -21.06
CA ASP A 289 0.86 0.69 -22.21
C ASP A 289 1.16 1.84 -23.20
N GLU A 290 0.52 3.02 -23.13
CA GLU A 290 0.93 4.15 -23.98
C GLU A 290 2.06 5.02 -23.38
N LYS A 291 2.36 4.90 -22.07
CA LYS A 291 3.26 5.86 -21.38
C LYS A 291 4.72 5.45 -21.24
N VAL A 292 5.08 4.17 -21.17
CA VAL A 292 6.39 3.77 -20.61
C VAL A 292 7.54 3.77 -21.64
N THR A 293 7.33 3.31 -22.87
CA THR A 293 8.41 3.22 -23.86
C THR A 293 8.84 4.59 -24.40
N SER A 294 7.92 5.57 -24.43
CA SER A 294 8.26 6.96 -24.74
C SER A 294 9.00 7.64 -23.58
N LEU A 295 8.82 7.16 -22.35
CA LEU A 295 9.47 7.67 -21.14
C LEU A 295 10.90 7.16 -21.00
N VAL A 296 11.20 5.89 -21.28
CA VAL A 296 12.57 5.34 -21.11
C VAL A 296 13.56 5.97 -22.09
N ASN A 297 13.14 6.21 -23.34
CA ASN A 297 13.97 6.91 -24.32
C ASN A 297 14.06 8.42 -24.02
N ARG A 298 13.03 9.04 -23.42
CA ARG A 298 13.12 10.42 -22.89
C ARG A 298 14.06 10.51 -21.69
N ILE A 299 13.96 9.62 -20.72
CA ILE A 299 14.74 9.61 -19.47
C ILE A 299 16.23 9.37 -19.78
N SER A 300 16.56 8.45 -20.70
CA SER A 300 17.96 8.19 -21.07
C SER A 300 18.63 9.40 -21.73
N THR A 301 17.83 10.20 -22.44
CA THR A 301 18.29 11.42 -23.13
C THR A 301 18.25 12.65 -22.22
N GLU A 302 17.31 12.73 -21.28
CA GLU A 302 17.17 13.81 -20.29
C GLU A 302 18.13 13.67 -19.11
N VAL A 303 18.45 12.45 -18.65
CA VAL A 303 19.43 12.21 -17.57
C VAL A 303 20.86 12.55 -18.01
N ARG A 304 21.18 12.42 -19.30
CA ARG A 304 22.47 12.87 -19.84
C ARG A 304 22.55 14.37 -20.10
N ASN A 305 21.42 15.09 -20.17
CA ASN A 305 21.37 16.51 -20.52
C ASN A 305 20.83 17.45 -19.43
N THR A 306 20.40 16.97 -18.26
CA THR A 306 19.88 17.84 -17.20
C THR A 306 20.94 18.19 -16.15
N LYS A 307 21.66 19.28 -16.42
CA LYS A 307 22.22 20.17 -15.37
C LYS A 307 21.12 20.92 -14.60
N LYS A 308 19.91 20.37 -14.45
CA LYS A 308 18.79 21.02 -13.76
C LYS A 308 18.65 20.48 -12.33
N VAL A 309 18.59 21.41 -11.38
CA VAL A 309 18.25 21.20 -9.98
C VAL A 309 16.88 20.50 -9.93
N VAL A 310 16.80 19.35 -9.25
CA VAL A 310 15.50 18.70 -8.98
C VAL A 310 14.88 19.48 -7.83
N SER A 311 13.83 20.26 -8.10
CA SER A 311 13.06 20.93 -7.05
C SER A 311 12.31 19.88 -6.22
N ILE A 312 12.35 19.99 -4.90
CA ILE A 312 11.54 19.13 -4.01
C ILE A 312 10.05 19.48 -4.14
N GLY A 313 9.20 18.45 -4.17
CA GLY A 313 7.73 18.58 -4.24
C GLY A 313 7.18 19.16 -5.55
N ASP A 314 5.91 19.53 -5.51
CA ASP A 314 5.13 20.04 -6.63
C ASP A 314 5.09 21.58 -6.61
N ARG A 315 5.46 22.18 -7.75
CA ARG A 315 5.52 23.64 -7.89
C ARG A 315 4.13 24.28 -8.04
N GLU A 316 3.18 23.58 -8.65
CA GLU A 316 1.80 24.07 -8.76
C GLU A 316 1.13 24.15 -7.39
N PHE A 317 1.51 23.30 -6.42
CA PHE A 317 1.12 23.48 -5.03
C PHE A 317 1.56 24.85 -4.49
N CYS A 318 2.81 25.23 -4.76
CA CYS A 318 3.36 26.50 -4.31
C CYS A 318 2.66 27.69 -4.99
N GLU A 319 2.42 27.58 -6.29
CA GLU A 319 1.76 28.61 -7.09
C GLU A 319 0.29 28.77 -6.71
N ASP A 320 -0.45 27.66 -6.56
CA ASP A 320 -1.85 27.69 -6.13
C ASP A 320 -1.98 28.37 -4.78
N TYR A 321 -1.18 27.99 -3.78
CA TYR A 321 -1.30 28.57 -2.45
C TYR A 321 -0.54 29.89 -2.27
N ASN A 322 0.21 30.37 -3.27
CA ASN A 322 1.10 31.53 -3.17
C ASN A 322 2.11 31.40 -2.01
N ILE A 323 2.86 30.30 -1.99
CA ILE A 323 3.86 29.95 -0.98
C ILE A 323 5.21 29.61 -1.63
N SER A 324 6.27 29.59 -0.82
CA SER A 324 7.65 29.39 -1.29
C SER A 324 8.13 27.94 -1.27
N TYR A 325 7.47 27.09 -0.48
CA TYR A 325 7.87 25.69 -0.30
C TYR A 325 6.64 24.78 -0.32
N PRO A 326 6.76 23.54 -0.83
CA PRO A 326 5.69 22.54 -0.79
C PRO A 326 5.59 21.91 0.61
N TYR A 327 5.19 22.77 1.55
CA TYR A 327 5.17 22.50 2.98
C TYR A 327 3.96 23.17 3.61
N ALA A 328 3.23 22.41 4.43
CA ALA A 328 2.11 22.92 5.21
C ALA A 328 2.25 22.59 6.69
N VAL A 329 1.74 23.48 7.55
CA VAL A 329 1.47 23.17 8.95
C VAL A 329 0.02 22.76 9.10
N GLY A 330 -0.19 21.49 9.44
CA GLY A 330 -1.51 20.96 9.72
C GLY A 330 -2.14 21.60 10.95
N SER A 331 -3.47 21.62 10.99
CA SER A 331 -4.16 22.18 12.13
C SER A 331 -4.00 21.31 13.38
N MET A 332 -4.04 21.97 14.53
CA MET A 332 -4.05 21.35 15.85
C MET A 332 -5.24 21.93 16.61
N HIS A 333 -6.13 21.03 17.08
CA HIS A 333 -7.44 21.36 17.66
C HIS A 333 -7.42 22.38 18.80
N LYS A 334 -8.59 22.91 19.15
CA LYS A 334 -8.81 23.88 20.24
C LYS A 334 -7.95 25.15 20.14
N GLY A 335 -7.66 25.58 18.92
CA GLY A 335 -6.90 26.78 18.64
C GLY A 335 -5.41 26.69 18.96
N ILE A 336 -4.86 25.47 19.14
CA ILE A 336 -3.41 25.27 19.32
C ILE A 336 -2.65 25.82 18.11
N SER A 337 -3.12 25.52 16.89
CA SER A 337 -2.77 26.29 15.69
C SER A 337 -3.45 27.65 15.75
N SER A 338 -2.76 28.60 16.40
CA SER A 338 -3.25 29.92 16.78
C SER A 338 -3.25 30.91 15.60
N PRO A 339 -3.96 32.05 15.73
CA PRO A 339 -3.82 33.18 14.80
C PRO A 339 -2.37 33.63 14.62
N GLN A 340 -1.57 33.65 15.71
CA GLN A 340 -0.16 34.05 15.66
C GLN A 340 0.69 33.05 14.88
N LEU A 341 0.47 31.75 15.08
CA LEU A 341 1.18 30.70 14.34
C LEU A 341 0.87 30.80 12.84
N VAL A 342 -0.41 30.95 12.51
CA VAL A 342 -0.87 31.03 11.13
C VAL A 342 -0.34 32.30 10.46
N ALA A 343 -0.40 33.45 11.14
CA ALA A 343 0.14 34.70 10.63
C ALA A 343 1.65 34.61 10.41
N LYS A 344 2.40 34.02 11.34
CA LYS A 344 3.86 33.86 11.22
C LYS A 344 4.24 33.03 10.00
N MET A 345 3.51 31.95 9.72
CA MET A 345 3.71 31.13 8.52
C MET A 345 3.35 31.88 7.24
N ALA A 346 2.18 32.52 7.20
CA ALA A 346 1.70 33.26 6.04
C ALA A 346 2.65 34.42 5.65
N GLN A 347 3.17 35.14 6.65
CA GLN A 347 4.13 36.24 6.45
C GLN A 347 5.47 35.80 5.88
N ASN A 348 5.82 34.52 6.03
CA ASN A 348 7.06 33.94 5.53
C ASN A 348 6.83 33.01 4.32
N GLY A 349 5.66 33.09 3.68
CA GLY A 349 5.37 32.34 2.45
C GLY A 349 5.19 30.85 2.69
N PHE A 350 4.53 30.44 3.78
CA PHE A 350 4.16 29.06 4.05
C PHE A 350 2.65 28.91 4.27
N LEU A 351 2.12 27.74 3.95
CA LEU A 351 0.72 27.39 4.19
C LEU A 351 0.56 26.85 5.63
N SER A 352 -0.52 27.27 6.29
CA SER A 352 -0.92 26.72 7.58
C SER A 352 -2.41 26.87 7.81
N PHE A 353 -2.95 26.04 8.70
CA PHE A 353 -4.39 25.98 8.97
C PHE A 353 -4.71 26.32 10.42
N LEU A 354 -5.69 27.21 10.62
CA LEU A 354 -6.23 27.53 11.94
C LEU A 354 -6.87 26.30 12.58
N GLY A 355 -6.59 26.12 13.87
CA GLY A 355 -7.08 25.01 14.69
C GLY A 355 -8.52 25.20 15.16
N THR A 356 -9.49 25.19 14.25
CA THR A 356 -10.92 25.40 14.55
C THR A 356 -11.59 24.17 15.18
N GLY A 357 -11.04 22.97 15.00
CA GLY A 357 -11.62 21.73 15.52
C GLY A 357 -11.88 21.78 17.03
N SER A 358 -13.07 21.34 17.44
CA SER A 358 -13.55 21.33 18.82
C SER A 358 -13.67 22.71 19.50
N LEU A 359 -13.75 23.80 18.73
CA LEU A 359 -14.12 25.13 19.22
C LEU A 359 -15.60 25.42 18.96
N GLU A 360 -16.21 26.26 19.79
CA GLU A 360 -17.56 26.75 19.56
C GLU A 360 -17.59 27.78 18.41
N LEU A 361 -18.72 27.91 17.72
CA LEU A 361 -18.86 28.75 16.52
C LEU A 361 -18.39 30.21 16.75
N LYS A 362 -18.70 30.78 17.92
CA LYS A 362 -18.27 32.14 18.30
C LYS A 362 -16.74 32.26 18.46
N GLU A 363 -16.10 31.22 18.96
CA GLU A 363 -14.64 31.19 19.11
C GLU A 363 -13.96 31.01 17.75
N VAL A 364 -14.55 30.17 16.87
CA VAL A 364 -14.12 30.02 15.48
C VAL A 364 -14.16 31.37 14.74
N GLU A 365 -15.28 32.10 14.84
CA GLU A 365 -15.41 33.43 14.23
C GLU A 365 -14.37 34.40 14.78
N LYS A 366 -14.15 34.40 16.10
CA LYS A 366 -13.15 35.25 16.75
C LYS A 366 -11.74 35.01 16.19
N ILE A 367 -11.28 33.76 16.13
CA ILE A 367 -9.92 33.46 15.66
C ILE A 367 -9.76 33.70 14.15
N ILE A 368 -10.82 33.56 13.35
CA ILE A 368 -10.82 33.94 11.93
C ILE A 368 -10.60 35.44 11.78
N VAL A 369 -11.37 36.26 12.50
CA VAL A 369 -11.26 37.72 12.45
C VAL A 369 -9.88 38.18 12.90
N GLU A 370 -9.37 37.63 14.01
CA GLU A 370 -8.03 37.93 14.51
C GLU A 370 -6.95 37.58 13.46
N THR A 371 -7.04 36.42 12.83
CA THR A 371 -6.06 35.99 11.81
C THR A 371 -6.08 36.91 10.59
N LYS A 372 -7.27 37.30 10.12
CA LYS A 372 -7.40 38.23 8.98
C LYS A 372 -6.87 39.63 9.27
N GLN A 373 -6.75 40.03 10.54
CA GLN A 373 -6.10 41.29 10.92
C GLN A 373 -4.57 41.17 10.91
N LEU A 374 -4.03 39.97 11.11
CA LEU A 374 -2.59 39.69 11.16
C LEU A 374 -1.98 39.32 9.80
N VAL A 375 -2.81 38.83 8.88
CA VAL A 375 -2.43 38.35 7.55
C VAL A 375 -2.81 39.37 6.49
N ARG A 376 -1.89 39.68 5.57
CA ARG A 376 -2.13 40.62 4.45
C ARG A 376 -2.86 39.93 3.30
N GLU A 377 -3.51 40.73 2.46
CA GLU A 377 -4.13 40.22 1.24
C GLU A 377 -3.11 39.47 0.37
N GLY A 378 -3.52 38.32 -0.17
CA GLY A 378 -2.66 37.44 -0.97
C GLY A 378 -1.77 36.47 -0.17
N GLN A 379 -1.61 36.64 1.15
CA GLN A 379 -0.86 35.69 1.97
C GLN A 379 -1.68 34.42 2.28
N ALA A 380 -1.01 33.27 2.24
CA ALA A 380 -1.64 31.96 2.33
C ALA A 380 -2.06 31.60 3.76
N PHE A 381 -3.34 31.32 3.98
CA PHE A 381 -3.79 30.59 5.16
C PHE A 381 -5.13 29.88 4.90
N GLY A 382 -5.43 28.90 5.74
CA GLY A 382 -6.73 28.23 5.73
C GLY A 382 -7.29 27.95 7.12
N CYS A 383 -8.44 27.32 7.16
CA CYS A 383 -9.09 26.85 8.40
C CYS A 383 -9.24 25.33 8.38
N ASN A 384 -9.12 24.69 9.55
CA ASN A 384 -9.56 23.30 9.66
C ASN A 384 -11.07 23.18 9.50
N PHE A 385 -11.51 22.11 8.87
CA PHE A 385 -12.91 21.70 8.82
C PHE A 385 -12.97 20.24 9.28
N ALA A 386 -13.44 20.01 10.50
CA ALA A 386 -13.51 18.68 11.09
C ALA A 386 -14.90 18.07 10.85
N ALA A 387 -14.94 16.80 10.46
CA ALA A 387 -16.17 16.05 10.33
C ALA A 387 -16.91 15.95 11.67
N ASN A 388 -18.24 16.01 11.61
CA ASN A 388 -19.13 15.82 12.74
C ASN A 388 -20.21 14.79 12.37
N ILE A 389 -19.88 13.52 12.60
CA ILE A 389 -20.68 12.35 12.22
C ILE A 389 -22.07 12.35 12.88
N HIS A 390 -22.23 13.05 14.00
CA HIS A 390 -23.46 13.02 14.80
C HIS A 390 -24.35 14.26 14.61
N ASP A 391 -23.88 15.30 13.92
CA ASP A 391 -24.59 16.58 13.79
C ASP A 391 -24.18 17.33 12.52
N SER A 392 -24.90 17.07 11.43
CA SER A 392 -24.68 17.72 10.12
C SER A 392 -25.01 19.21 10.13
N TYR A 393 -25.86 19.68 11.04
CA TYR A 393 -26.19 21.11 11.14
C TYR A 393 -24.98 21.92 11.61
N LYS A 394 -24.20 21.39 12.55
CA LYS A 394 -22.95 22.03 12.99
C LYS A 394 -21.90 22.10 11.88
N GLU A 395 -21.83 21.10 11.01
CA GLU A 395 -20.96 21.17 9.83
C GLU A 395 -21.37 22.33 8.91
N GLU A 396 -22.68 22.50 8.69
CA GLU A 396 -23.22 23.58 7.86
C GLU A 396 -22.96 24.96 8.47
N GLU A 397 -23.22 25.16 9.77
CA GLU A 397 -22.99 26.44 10.45
C GLU A 397 -21.54 26.92 10.36
N ILE A 398 -20.58 25.99 10.55
CA ILE A 398 -19.15 26.30 10.42
C ILE A 398 -18.80 26.64 8.96
N MET A 399 -19.37 25.90 8.01
CA MET A 399 -19.10 26.15 6.60
C MET A 399 -19.66 27.50 6.13
N ASP A 400 -20.86 27.84 6.56
CA ASP A 400 -21.47 29.14 6.27
C ASP A 400 -20.68 30.28 6.88
N LEU A 401 -20.12 30.08 8.08
CA LEU A 401 -19.19 31.02 8.68
C LEU A 401 -17.91 31.20 7.83
N PHE A 402 -17.35 30.11 7.30
CA PHE A 402 -16.16 30.18 6.42
C PHE A 402 -16.47 30.95 5.14
N LEU A 403 -17.62 30.68 4.51
CA LEU A 403 -18.07 31.39 3.31
C LEU A 403 -18.33 32.88 3.60
N LYS A 404 -19.02 33.20 4.70
CA LYS A 404 -19.27 34.58 5.17
C LYS A 404 -17.96 35.37 5.33
N HIS A 405 -16.92 34.74 5.85
CA HIS A 405 -15.60 35.37 6.06
C HIS A 405 -14.66 35.26 4.85
N ASN A 406 -15.12 34.75 3.71
CA ASN A 406 -14.31 34.55 2.49
C ASN A 406 -13.06 33.69 2.75
N ILE A 407 -13.17 32.64 3.56
CA ILE A 407 -12.11 31.64 3.69
C ILE A 407 -12.03 30.85 2.39
N CYS A 408 -10.86 30.91 1.73
CA CYS A 408 -10.66 30.31 0.41
C CYS A 408 -9.84 29.01 0.47
N SER A 409 -9.46 28.54 1.65
CA SER A 409 -8.67 27.31 1.81
C SER A 409 -9.06 26.60 3.10
N ILE A 410 -9.35 25.31 3.01
CA ILE A 410 -9.67 24.48 4.17
C ILE A 410 -8.82 23.22 4.22
N GLU A 411 -8.51 22.79 5.45
CA GLU A 411 -7.97 21.45 5.77
C GLU A 411 -9.12 20.58 6.29
N ALA A 412 -9.66 19.69 5.46
CA ALA A 412 -10.71 18.77 5.84
C ALA A 412 -10.14 17.55 6.59
N SER A 413 -10.69 17.21 7.75
CA SER A 413 -10.21 16.09 8.59
C SER A 413 -11.36 15.27 9.18
N GLY A 414 -11.19 13.95 9.26
CA GLY A 414 -12.16 13.04 9.87
C GLY A 414 -13.29 12.58 8.93
N PHE A 415 -13.27 12.99 7.65
CA PHE A 415 -14.27 12.59 6.67
C PHE A 415 -13.96 11.21 6.09
N TRP A 416 -14.97 10.33 6.07
CA TRP A 416 -14.88 9.01 5.44
C TRP A 416 -15.62 8.96 4.10
N THR A 417 -16.58 9.86 3.93
CA THR A 417 -17.40 10.06 2.73
C THR A 417 -17.51 11.57 2.45
N ILE A 418 -17.94 11.92 1.24
CA ILE A 418 -18.18 13.31 0.85
C ILE A 418 -19.40 13.85 1.60
N SER A 419 -19.23 14.99 2.30
CA SER A 419 -20.33 15.67 2.97
C SER A 419 -20.94 16.79 2.10
N PRO A 420 -22.24 17.12 2.28
CA PRO A 420 -22.87 18.22 1.56
C PRO A 420 -22.14 19.55 1.77
N SER A 421 -21.62 19.81 2.97
CA SER A 421 -20.90 21.05 3.30
C SER A 421 -19.60 21.21 2.52
N LEU A 422 -18.82 20.13 2.33
CA LEU A 422 -17.62 20.16 1.48
C LEU A 422 -17.97 20.45 0.02
N LEU A 423 -19.05 19.86 -0.48
CA LEU A 423 -19.50 20.05 -1.86
C LEU A 423 -20.01 21.48 -2.08
N LYS A 424 -20.79 22.03 -1.12
CA LYS A 424 -21.21 23.44 -1.09
C LYS A 424 -20.01 24.38 -1.12
N PHE A 425 -18.99 24.13 -0.29
CA PHE A 425 -17.80 24.97 -0.24
C PHE A 425 -17.04 25.00 -1.57
N ARG A 426 -16.85 23.83 -2.19
CA ARG A 426 -16.23 23.74 -3.51
C ARG A 426 -17.05 24.51 -4.53
N ALA A 427 -18.35 24.24 -4.63
CA ALA A 427 -19.27 24.85 -5.58
C ALA A 427 -19.24 26.38 -5.53
N LYS A 428 -19.32 26.95 -4.32
CA LYS A 428 -19.29 28.41 -4.10
C LYS A 428 -17.97 29.08 -4.47
N GLY A 429 -16.91 28.30 -4.69
CA GLY A 429 -15.61 28.81 -5.13
C GLY A 429 -15.38 28.67 -6.63
N LEU A 430 -16.34 28.19 -7.41
CA LEU A 430 -16.19 28.00 -8.85
C LEU A 430 -16.68 29.21 -9.62
N SER A 431 -15.90 29.62 -10.61
CA SER A 431 -16.29 30.65 -11.59
C SER A 431 -15.70 30.32 -12.96
N ARG A 432 -16.21 30.94 -14.03
CA ARG A 432 -15.60 30.82 -15.36
C ARG A 432 -14.74 32.05 -15.66
N SER A 433 -13.57 31.83 -16.24
CA SER A 433 -12.77 32.91 -16.85
C SER A 433 -13.45 33.46 -18.11
N GLU A 434 -12.94 34.56 -18.65
CA GLU A 434 -13.37 35.10 -19.96
C GLU A 434 -13.18 34.09 -21.11
N THR A 435 -12.24 33.16 -20.98
CA THR A 435 -11.96 32.09 -21.94
C THR A 435 -12.79 30.83 -21.70
N GLY A 436 -13.66 30.81 -20.68
CA GLY A 436 -14.53 29.69 -20.34
C GLY A 436 -13.92 28.63 -19.43
N GLU A 437 -12.66 28.80 -19.00
CA GLU A 437 -11.95 27.91 -18.08
C GLU A 437 -12.55 28.00 -16.67
N ILE A 438 -12.70 26.86 -15.98
CA ILE A 438 -13.24 26.84 -14.62
C ILE A 438 -12.11 27.21 -13.65
N LEU A 439 -12.26 28.36 -13.00
CA LEU A 439 -11.39 28.84 -11.94
C LEU A 439 -11.86 28.30 -10.59
N ILE A 440 -10.90 27.86 -9.79
CA ILE A 440 -11.13 27.24 -8.49
C ILE A 440 -10.57 28.14 -7.39
N LYS A 441 -11.43 28.96 -6.79
CA LYS A 441 -11.05 29.88 -5.70
C LYS A 441 -10.98 29.18 -4.35
N ASN A 442 -12.01 28.43 -4.00
CA ASN A 442 -12.10 27.74 -2.71
C ASN A 442 -11.38 26.39 -2.80
N LYS A 443 -10.24 26.27 -2.13
CA LYS A 443 -9.36 25.10 -2.16
C LYS A 443 -9.58 24.17 -0.99
N ILE A 444 -9.49 22.87 -1.24
CA ILE A 444 -9.70 21.84 -0.22
C ILE A 444 -8.49 20.90 -0.18
N LEU A 445 -7.81 20.87 0.96
CA LEU A 445 -6.82 19.86 1.31
C LEU A 445 -7.47 18.88 2.29
N ILE A 446 -7.60 17.60 1.91
CA ILE A 446 -8.17 16.59 2.79
C ILE A 446 -7.10 15.70 3.43
N LYS A 447 -7.23 15.43 4.72
CA LYS A 447 -6.40 14.47 5.46
C LYS A 447 -7.11 13.14 5.59
N LEU A 448 -6.47 12.09 5.08
CA LEU A 448 -6.99 10.72 5.13
C LEU A 448 -5.85 9.71 5.19
N SER A 449 -6.18 8.48 5.55
CA SER A 449 -5.20 7.41 5.78
C SER A 449 -5.62 6.06 5.21
N ARG A 450 -6.76 6.02 4.49
CA ARG A 450 -7.37 4.82 3.89
C ARG A 450 -7.52 4.99 2.38
N VAL A 451 -7.26 3.91 1.65
CA VAL A 451 -7.29 3.90 0.18
C VAL A 451 -8.72 4.05 -0.34
N GLU A 452 -9.69 3.46 0.36
CA GLU A 452 -11.11 3.52 0.01
C GLU A 452 -11.64 4.95 0.13
N THR A 453 -11.27 5.66 1.20
CA THR A 453 -11.61 7.09 1.35
C THR A 453 -10.91 7.92 0.29
N ALA A 454 -9.65 7.64 -0.06
CA ALA A 454 -8.97 8.34 -1.14
C ALA A 454 -9.68 8.16 -2.48
N MET A 455 -10.18 6.95 -2.78
CA MET A 455 -10.94 6.67 -3.99
C MET A 455 -12.20 7.53 -4.09
N GLU A 456 -12.94 7.69 -3.00
CA GLU A 456 -14.13 8.55 -2.94
C GLU A 456 -13.80 10.00 -3.33
N PHE A 457 -12.75 10.58 -2.73
CA PHE A 457 -12.37 11.98 -2.97
C PHE A 457 -11.62 12.22 -4.30
N LEU A 458 -11.13 11.16 -4.94
CA LEU A 458 -10.54 11.20 -6.28
C LEU A 458 -11.58 11.01 -7.41
N SER A 459 -12.79 10.55 -7.07
CA SER A 459 -13.86 10.27 -8.02
C SER A 459 -14.73 11.50 -8.29
N VAL A 460 -15.62 11.40 -9.30
CA VAL A 460 -16.64 12.41 -9.57
C VAL A 460 -17.57 12.55 -8.36
N PRO A 461 -17.86 13.77 -7.89
CA PRO A 461 -18.75 13.94 -6.74
C PRO A 461 -20.14 13.32 -6.99
N PRO A 462 -20.75 12.65 -5.99
CA PRO A 462 -21.99 11.91 -6.19
C PRO A 462 -23.14 12.79 -6.71
N HIS A 463 -23.71 12.43 -7.87
CA HIS A 463 -24.85 13.15 -8.45
C HIS A 463 -26.03 13.35 -7.50
N PRO A 464 -26.47 12.35 -6.70
CA PRO A 464 -27.58 12.54 -5.77
C PRO A 464 -27.35 13.67 -4.76
N LEU A 465 -26.10 13.86 -4.33
CA LEU A 465 -25.74 14.90 -3.37
C LEU A 465 -25.74 16.30 -4.02
N ILE A 466 -25.26 16.40 -5.26
CA ILE A 466 -25.32 17.63 -6.05
C ILE A 466 -26.78 18.03 -6.30
N ASP A 467 -27.60 17.09 -6.74
CA ASP A 467 -29.00 17.32 -7.06
C ASP A 467 -29.81 17.72 -5.82
N GLN A 468 -29.48 17.14 -4.65
CA GLN A 468 -30.05 17.54 -3.37
C GLN A 468 -29.73 19.01 -3.05
N LEU A 469 -28.45 19.41 -3.08
CA LEU A 469 -28.06 20.79 -2.79
C LEU A 469 -28.67 21.81 -3.76
N PHE A 470 -28.82 21.44 -5.03
CA PHE A 470 -29.48 22.29 -6.02
C PHE A 470 -30.98 22.45 -5.71
N LYS A 471 -31.67 21.35 -5.39
CA LYS A 471 -33.10 21.36 -5.02
C LYS A 471 -33.36 22.18 -3.74
N GLU A 472 -32.42 22.15 -2.80
CA GLU A 472 -32.48 22.93 -1.56
C GLU A 472 -32.08 24.41 -1.76
N GLY A 473 -31.70 24.82 -2.99
CA GLY A 473 -31.30 26.19 -3.30
C GLY A 473 -29.93 26.59 -2.74
N GLN A 474 -29.14 25.63 -2.28
CA GLN A 474 -27.83 25.85 -1.69
C GLN A 474 -26.76 26.12 -2.75
N ILE A 475 -26.93 25.59 -3.96
CA ILE A 475 -26.06 25.85 -5.12
C ILE A 475 -26.87 26.26 -6.36
N THR A 476 -26.26 27.05 -7.25
CA THR A 476 -26.89 27.53 -8.49
C THR A 476 -26.74 26.53 -9.64
N PHE A 477 -27.49 26.75 -10.72
CA PHE A 477 -27.38 25.91 -11.93
C PHE A 477 -25.96 25.96 -12.54
N ASP A 478 -25.36 27.15 -12.58
CA ASP A 478 -23.99 27.32 -13.09
C ASP A 478 -22.97 26.57 -12.22
N GLU A 479 -23.13 26.63 -10.89
CA GLU A 479 -22.30 25.89 -9.94
C GLU A 479 -22.43 24.37 -10.14
N VAL A 480 -23.65 23.84 -10.36
CA VAL A 480 -23.90 22.43 -10.69
C VAL A 480 -23.17 22.02 -11.98
N SER A 481 -23.18 22.89 -12.99
CA SER A 481 -22.51 22.61 -14.27
C SER A 481 -20.98 22.52 -14.10
N MET A 482 -20.40 23.34 -13.23
CA MET A 482 -18.96 23.43 -13.02
C MET A 482 -18.44 22.34 -12.10
N ILE A 483 -19.14 22.04 -11.00
CA ILE A 483 -18.66 21.08 -9.99
C ILE A 483 -18.54 19.64 -10.52
N LYS A 484 -19.29 19.30 -11.58
CA LYS A 484 -19.19 18.01 -12.27
C LYS A 484 -17.92 17.87 -13.12
N GLN A 485 -17.18 18.96 -13.35
CA GLN A 485 -16.02 19.02 -14.25
C GLN A 485 -14.69 19.25 -13.52
N VAL A 486 -14.70 19.36 -12.20
CA VAL A 486 -13.52 19.60 -11.37
C VAL A 486 -13.46 18.61 -10.21
N PRO A 487 -12.27 18.26 -9.71
CA PRO A 487 -12.16 17.39 -8.54
C PRO A 487 -12.73 18.11 -7.32
N LEU A 488 -13.30 17.33 -6.38
CA LEU A 488 -13.81 17.90 -5.13
C LEU A 488 -12.68 18.51 -4.29
N VAL A 489 -11.49 17.90 -4.31
CA VAL A 489 -10.32 18.32 -3.52
C VAL A 489 -9.18 18.70 -4.46
N ASP A 490 -8.36 19.67 -4.04
CA ASP A 490 -7.13 20.01 -4.77
C ASP A 490 -5.99 19.10 -4.32
N ASP A 491 -6.00 18.76 -3.04
CA ASP A 491 -4.87 18.15 -2.34
C ASP A 491 -5.35 17.06 -1.37
N ILE A 492 -4.70 15.91 -1.40
CA ILE A 492 -4.88 14.83 -0.43
C ILE A 492 -3.58 14.69 0.36
N CYS A 493 -3.64 14.94 1.66
CA CYS A 493 -2.54 14.65 2.57
C CYS A 493 -2.72 13.25 3.15
N VAL A 494 -1.89 12.30 2.70
CA VAL A 494 -1.87 10.93 3.23
C VAL A 494 -1.24 10.94 4.62
N MET A 495 -2.02 10.53 5.61
CA MET A 495 -1.63 10.52 7.01
C MET A 495 -1.11 9.14 7.42
N GLY A 496 0.15 9.08 7.82
CA GLY A 496 0.71 7.96 8.58
C GLY A 496 0.38 8.03 10.06
N ASP A 497 1.16 7.33 10.89
CA ASP A 497 1.06 7.44 12.34
C ASP A 497 1.34 8.88 12.82
N SER A 498 0.42 9.42 13.63
CA SER A 498 0.39 10.84 13.98
C SER A 498 -0.11 11.07 15.40
N GLY A 499 0.20 12.25 15.96
CA GLY A 499 -0.38 12.69 17.23
C GLY A 499 -1.85 13.06 17.09
N GLY A 500 -2.64 12.84 18.15
CA GLY A 500 -4.09 12.98 18.09
C GLY A 500 -4.75 11.73 17.49
N GLU A 501 -5.93 11.88 16.90
CA GLU A 501 -6.64 10.77 16.25
C GLU A 501 -5.76 10.17 15.14
N THR A 502 -5.61 8.85 15.13
CA THR A 502 -4.77 8.16 14.15
C THR A 502 -5.24 6.74 13.86
N SER A 503 -5.09 6.31 12.61
CA SER A 503 -5.28 4.93 12.17
C SER A 503 -4.02 4.07 12.30
N GLN A 504 -2.90 4.64 12.80
CA GLN A 504 -1.59 3.97 12.85
C GLN A 504 -1.13 3.45 11.48
N SER A 505 -1.54 4.13 10.41
CA SER A 505 -1.18 3.77 9.04
C SER A 505 0.33 3.89 8.83
N ASN A 506 0.92 2.91 8.13
CA ASN A 506 2.31 3.01 7.70
C ASN A 506 2.38 3.91 6.46
N LEU A 507 2.93 5.12 6.63
CA LEU A 507 3.02 6.12 5.56
C LEU A 507 3.74 5.56 4.32
N ASN A 508 4.81 4.79 4.51
CA ASN A 508 5.61 4.24 3.41
C ASN A 508 4.85 3.23 2.55
N LEU A 509 3.77 2.64 3.08
CA LEU A 509 2.89 1.73 2.33
C LEU A 509 1.72 2.47 1.71
N VAL A 510 1.07 3.35 2.49
CA VAL A 510 -0.18 3.98 2.08
C VAL A 510 0.05 5.10 1.07
N LEU A 511 1.12 5.89 1.21
CA LEU A 511 1.42 7.01 0.32
C LEU A 511 1.61 6.56 -1.15
N PRO A 512 2.51 5.60 -1.47
CA PRO A 512 2.65 5.13 -2.85
C PRO A 512 1.38 4.48 -3.39
N THR A 513 0.61 3.82 -2.53
CA THR A 513 -0.66 3.18 -2.93
C THR A 513 -1.71 4.21 -3.37
N ILE A 514 -1.84 5.32 -2.63
CA ILE A 514 -2.77 6.40 -2.99
C ILE A 514 -2.26 7.20 -4.20
N ILE A 515 -0.95 7.41 -4.33
CA ILE A 515 -0.36 7.99 -5.55
C ILE A 515 -0.70 7.16 -6.77
N GLN A 516 -0.50 5.84 -6.70
CA GLN A 516 -0.85 4.92 -7.79
C GLN A 516 -2.34 4.97 -8.10
N LEU A 517 -3.21 5.01 -7.09
CA LEU A 517 -4.66 5.15 -7.28
C LEU A 517 -5.02 6.47 -8.00
N ARG A 518 -4.43 7.59 -7.59
CA ARG A 518 -4.62 8.91 -8.23
C ARG A 518 -4.18 8.88 -9.68
N ASP A 519 -3.01 8.34 -9.96
CA ASP A 519 -2.48 8.24 -11.33
C ASP A 519 -3.38 7.34 -12.19
N LYS A 520 -3.87 6.25 -11.59
CA LYS A 520 -4.81 5.31 -12.20
C LYS A 520 -6.15 5.96 -12.57
N LEU A 521 -6.73 6.77 -11.69
CA LEU A 521 -7.99 7.47 -11.96
C LEU A 521 -7.80 8.66 -12.91
N ALA A 522 -6.62 9.29 -12.92
CA ALA A 522 -6.32 10.37 -13.85
C ALA A 522 -6.31 9.92 -15.33
N GLU A 523 -6.08 8.63 -15.61
CA GLU A 523 -6.15 8.07 -16.97
C GLU A 523 -7.56 8.04 -17.55
N GLU A 524 -8.57 8.03 -16.69
CA GLU A 524 -9.97 8.16 -17.10
C GLU A 524 -10.32 9.58 -17.55
N LYS A 525 -9.37 10.54 -17.45
CA LYS A 525 -9.52 11.96 -17.83
C LYS A 525 -10.78 12.61 -17.24
N LEU A 526 -11.13 12.24 -16.00
CA LEU A 526 -12.31 12.76 -15.31
C LEU A 526 -12.26 14.27 -15.13
N PHE A 527 -11.06 14.83 -14.92
CA PHE A 527 -10.86 16.25 -14.66
C PHE A 527 -9.63 16.78 -15.40
N ASN A 528 -9.64 18.07 -15.74
CA ASN A 528 -8.49 18.76 -16.34
C ASN A 528 -7.41 19.12 -15.30
N LYS A 529 -7.76 19.17 -14.01
CA LYS A 529 -6.83 19.48 -12.90
C LYS A 529 -6.42 18.19 -12.18
N ARG A 530 -5.12 17.99 -12.00
CA ARG A 530 -4.55 16.87 -11.21
C ARG A 530 -4.74 17.13 -9.71
N VAL A 531 -5.30 16.16 -9.00
CA VAL A 531 -5.29 16.16 -7.53
C VAL A 531 -3.89 15.81 -7.05
N ARG A 532 -3.31 16.66 -6.19
CA ARG A 532 -1.97 16.46 -5.63
C ARG A 532 -2.02 15.58 -4.38
N ILE A 533 -1.02 14.73 -4.18
CA ILE A 533 -0.92 13.81 -3.07
C ILE A 533 0.29 14.17 -2.21
N GLY A 534 0.06 14.74 -1.04
CA GLY A 534 1.07 15.02 -0.04
C GLY A 534 1.15 13.96 1.05
N ALA A 535 2.06 14.18 1.99
CA ALA A 535 2.33 13.26 3.08
C ALA A 535 2.36 13.97 4.44
N GLY A 536 1.77 13.33 5.46
CA GLY A 536 1.79 13.80 6.84
C GLY A 536 1.80 12.62 7.82
N GLY A 537 2.04 12.90 9.10
CA GLY A 537 2.22 11.83 10.12
C GLY A 537 3.65 11.27 10.11
N GLY A 538 4.30 11.23 11.28
CA GLY A 538 5.70 10.81 11.41
C GLY A 538 6.76 11.79 10.90
N ILE A 539 6.38 12.88 10.20
CA ILE A 539 7.32 13.86 9.65
C ILE A 539 7.72 14.89 10.73
N GLY A 540 8.98 14.83 11.16
CA GLY A 540 9.55 15.77 12.15
C GLY A 540 11.03 16.08 11.94
N THR A 541 11.64 15.54 10.89
CA THR A 541 13.07 15.70 10.56
C THR A 541 13.26 15.80 9.05
N PRO A 542 14.36 16.40 8.57
CA PRO A 542 14.70 16.42 7.15
C PRO A 542 14.73 15.02 6.52
N GLU A 543 15.19 14.00 7.23
CA GLU A 543 15.23 12.61 6.76
C GLU A 543 13.83 12.06 6.49
N THR A 544 12.90 12.26 7.42
CA THR A 544 11.51 11.81 7.25
C THR A 544 10.78 12.55 6.13
N ALA A 545 11.07 13.84 5.94
CA ALA A 545 10.55 14.62 4.82
C ALA A 545 11.15 14.17 3.48
N ALA A 546 12.47 13.91 3.45
CA ALA A 546 13.17 13.39 2.26
C ALA A 546 12.60 12.05 1.82
N VAL A 547 12.29 11.15 2.76
CA VAL A 547 11.64 9.86 2.44
C VAL A 547 10.27 10.09 1.80
N ALA A 548 9.44 10.99 2.33
CA ALA A 548 8.15 11.31 1.74
C ALA A 548 8.27 11.82 0.30
N PHE A 549 9.18 12.77 0.04
CA PHE A 549 9.43 13.28 -1.31
C PHE A 549 10.00 12.20 -2.25
N LEU A 550 10.89 11.33 -1.77
CA LEU A 550 11.41 10.20 -2.56
C LEU A 550 10.31 9.20 -2.95
N LEU A 551 9.30 9.05 -2.10
CA LEU A 551 8.12 8.23 -2.38
C LEU A 551 7.08 8.92 -3.27
N GLY A 552 7.34 10.16 -3.72
CA GLY A 552 6.51 10.88 -4.66
C GLY A 552 5.50 11.85 -4.03
N ALA A 553 5.67 12.25 -2.77
CA ALA A 553 4.82 13.27 -2.17
C ALA A 553 4.96 14.62 -2.91
N ASP A 554 3.83 15.21 -3.29
CA ASP A 554 3.76 16.53 -3.92
C ASP A 554 4.04 17.65 -2.88
N PHE A 555 3.72 17.42 -1.60
CA PHE A 555 4.05 18.31 -0.48
C PHE A 555 4.15 17.51 0.84
N VAL A 556 4.73 18.11 1.88
CA VAL A 556 4.74 17.53 3.24
C VAL A 556 3.97 18.39 4.23
N LEU A 557 3.37 17.73 5.23
CA LEU A 557 2.60 18.37 6.28
C LEU A 557 3.10 17.92 7.66
N THR A 558 3.34 18.90 8.54
CA THR A 558 3.76 18.64 9.92
C THR A 558 2.71 19.08 10.93
N GLY A 559 2.72 18.45 12.10
CA GLY A 559 1.78 18.71 13.19
C GLY A 559 2.46 18.76 14.55
N SER A 560 2.83 17.60 15.08
CA SER A 560 3.31 17.47 16.48
C SER A 560 4.54 18.31 16.83
N ILE A 561 5.39 18.66 15.86
CA ILE A 561 6.55 19.53 16.11
C ILE A 561 6.12 20.99 16.35
N ASN A 562 5.02 21.43 15.73
CA ASN A 562 4.60 22.82 15.71
C ASN A 562 3.90 23.24 17.01
N GLN A 563 3.32 22.31 17.78
CA GLN A 563 2.77 22.64 19.11
C GLN A 563 3.85 23.03 20.13
N CYS A 564 5.12 22.75 19.85
CA CYS A 564 6.27 23.10 20.68
C CYS A 564 7.01 24.32 20.12
N THR A 565 6.28 25.28 19.53
CA THR A 565 6.82 26.57 19.07
C THR A 565 6.28 27.72 19.90
N VAL A 566 6.94 28.87 19.84
CA VAL A 566 6.54 30.06 20.59
C VAL A 566 5.12 30.50 20.22
N GLU A 567 4.76 30.44 18.94
CA GLU A 567 3.49 30.93 18.42
C GLU A 567 2.28 30.04 18.74
N ALA A 568 2.49 28.74 18.97
CA ALA A 568 1.41 27.82 19.27
C ALA A 568 0.71 28.17 20.59
N LYS A 569 -0.63 28.04 20.65
CA LYS A 569 -1.44 28.25 21.88
C LYS A 569 -1.38 27.07 22.85
N THR A 570 -0.21 26.46 22.96
CA THR A 570 0.12 25.43 23.94
C THR A 570 0.69 26.12 25.19
N SER A 571 0.35 25.68 26.39
CA SER A 571 0.89 26.30 27.61
C SER A 571 2.41 26.14 27.70
N ASN A 572 3.10 27.10 28.33
CA ASN A 572 4.54 27.02 28.57
C ASN A 572 4.93 25.77 29.37
N VAL A 573 4.06 25.33 30.29
CA VAL A 573 4.26 24.08 31.06
C VAL A 573 4.30 22.87 30.12
N VAL A 574 3.37 22.79 29.18
CA VAL A 574 3.33 21.71 28.20
C VAL A 574 4.48 21.82 27.20
N LYS A 575 4.84 23.02 26.71
CA LYS A 575 6.02 23.21 25.83
C LYS A 575 7.32 22.76 26.51
N ASN A 576 7.48 23.06 27.80
CA ASN A 576 8.60 22.57 28.61
C ASN A 576 8.65 21.04 28.76
N MET A 577 7.51 20.36 28.69
CA MET A 577 7.44 18.90 28.65
C MET A 577 7.75 18.37 27.25
N LEU A 578 7.11 18.95 26.23
CA LEU A 578 7.21 18.58 24.82
C LEU A 578 8.65 18.67 24.29
N GLN A 579 9.44 19.67 24.69
CA GLN A 579 10.85 19.74 24.28
C GLN A 579 11.72 18.57 24.81
N LYS A 580 11.23 17.83 25.83
CA LYS A 580 11.95 16.73 26.49
C LYS A 580 11.39 15.35 26.15
N VAL A 581 10.33 15.26 25.35
CA VAL A 581 9.78 13.96 24.94
C VAL A 581 10.67 13.32 23.89
N ASP A 582 10.72 12.00 23.93
CA ASP A 582 11.50 11.17 23.04
C ASP A 582 10.57 10.28 22.17
N LEU A 583 11.11 9.58 21.16
CA LEU A 583 10.40 8.74 20.19
C LEU A 583 9.39 7.78 20.86
N HIS A 584 9.78 7.18 21.98
CA HIS A 584 8.99 6.17 22.68
C HIS A 584 8.15 6.74 23.83
N ASP A 585 8.07 8.06 23.98
CA ASP A 585 7.33 8.74 25.05
C ASP A 585 5.86 8.99 24.72
N MET A 586 5.34 8.32 23.69
CA MET A 586 3.93 8.31 23.30
C MET A 586 3.21 7.03 23.75
N SER A 587 1.89 7.10 23.81
CA SER A 587 0.96 5.99 24.07
C SER A 587 -0.34 6.21 23.33
N PHE A 588 -1.12 5.15 23.19
CA PHE A 588 -2.48 5.23 22.66
C PHE A 588 -3.51 5.24 23.78
N VAL A 589 -4.60 5.96 23.54
CA VAL A 589 -5.84 5.94 24.32
C VAL A 589 -7.02 5.79 23.34
N PRO A 590 -8.20 5.35 23.80
CA PRO A 590 -9.38 5.23 22.94
C PRO A 590 -9.85 6.61 22.47
N SER A 591 -10.19 6.72 21.19
CA SER A 591 -10.84 7.92 20.63
C SER A 591 -12.26 8.02 21.18
N VAL A 592 -12.60 9.16 21.78
CA VAL A 592 -13.95 9.45 22.28
C VAL A 592 -14.97 9.72 21.18
N ASN A 593 -14.51 10.11 19.98
CA ASN A 593 -15.36 10.37 18.83
C ASN A 593 -15.68 9.08 18.05
N ASP A 594 -14.83 8.05 18.19
CA ASP A 594 -14.90 6.81 17.41
C ASP A 594 -14.92 5.55 18.30
N LEU A 595 -15.54 5.63 19.48
CA LEU A 595 -15.55 4.52 20.45
C LEU A 595 -16.17 3.24 19.86
N GLU A 596 -17.16 3.37 18.97
CA GLU A 596 -17.90 2.26 18.35
C GLU A 596 -17.03 1.46 17.38
N ILE A 597 -16.15 2.13 16.63
CA ILE A 597 -15.22 1.50 15.68
C ILE A 597 -13.81 1.30 16.26
N ARG A 598 -13.64 1.52 17.56
CA ARG A 598 -12.38 1.36 18.30
C ARG A 598 -11.24 2.26 17.78
N GLY A 599 -11.56 3.49 17.40
CA GLY A 599 -10.54 4.48 17.03
C GLY A 599 -9.54 4.73 18.16
N GLN A 600 -8.33 5.15 17.81
CA GLN A 600 -7.27 5.45 18.77
C GLN A 600 -6.76 6.88 18.62
N THR A 601 -6.33 7.44 19.75
CA THR A 601 -5.71 8.75 19.86
C THR A 601 -4.31 8.58 20.45
N GLN A 602 -3.30 9.13 19.78
CA GLN A 602 -1.91 9.08 20.22
C GLN A 602 -1.54 10.33 21.03
N VAL A 603 -1.00 10.09 22.22
CA VAL A 603 -0.80 11.10 23.27
C VAL A 603 0.53 10.92 23.99
N VAL A 604 1.04 11.97 24.64
CA VAL A 604 2.24 11.88 25.50
C VAL A 604 1.95 11.02 26.72
N LYS A 605 2.86 10.09 27.06
CA LYS A 605 2.85 9.34 28.33
C LYS A 605 3.90 9.78 29.34
N LYS A 606 4.95 10.48 28.91
CA LYS A 606 6.03 10.90 29.81
C LYS A 606 5.59 12.04 30.72
N GLY A 607 5.78 11.85 32.03
CA GLY A 607 5.50 12.86 33.05
C GLY A 607 4.02 13.12 33.33
N VAL A 608 3.14 12.24 32.85
CA VAL A 608 1.69 12.29 33.07
C VAL A 608 1.14 10.89 33.38
N PHE A 609 -0.02 10.82 34.02
CA PHE A 609 -0.81 9.60 34.21
C PHE A 609 -2.08 9.57 33.34
N PHE A 610 -2.26 10.55 32.45
CA PHE A 610 -3.43 10.59 31.59
C PHE A 610 -3.65 9.29 30.79
N PRO A 611 -2.66 8.74 30.04
CA PRO A 611 -2.89 7.54 29.24
C PRO A 611 -3.31 6.29 30.04
N PRO A 612 -2.62 5.90 31.14
CA PRO A 612 -3.08 4.76 31.92
C PRO A 612 -4.45 5.00 32.59
N ARG A 613 -4.77 6.24 32.98
CA ARG A 613 -6.09 6.58 33.57
C ARG A 613 -7.21 6.52 32.53
N ALA A 614 -6.99 7.06 31.33
CA ALA A 614 -7.96 7.01 30.23
C ALA A 614 -8.24 5.57 29.80
N ASN A 615 -7.19 4.75 29.66
CA ASN A 615 -7.35 3.33 29.37
C ASN A 615 -8.06 2.59 30.50
N LYS A 616 -7.76 2.88 31.78
CA LYS A 616 -8.48 2.29 32.91
C LYS A 616 -9.96 2.63 32.90
N LEU A 617 -10.35 3.88 32.62
CA LEU A 617 -11.75 4.27 32.48
C LEU A 617 -12.45 3.52 31.33
N TYR A 618 -11.75 3.32 30.22
CA TYR A 618 -12.27 2.54 29.11
C TYR A 618 -12.40 1.04 29.40
N ASP A 619 -11.46 0.47 30.16
CA ASP A 619 -11.55 -0.92 30.62
C ASP A 619 -12.77 -1.10 31.54
N LEU A 620 -13.04 -0.13 32.41
CA LEU A 620 -14.25 -0.13 33.24
C LEU A 620 -15.53 -0.04 32.39
N LEU A 621 -15.54 0.78 31.33
CA LEU A 621 -16.65 0.85 30.36
C LEU A 621 -16.89 -0.49 29.65
N LYS A 622 -15.85 -1.31 29.45
CA LYS A 622 -15.98 -2.65 28.86
C LYS A 622 -16.43 -3.70 29.88
N GLN A 623 -15.98 -3.56 31.13
CA GLN A 623 -16.21 -4.54 32.17
C GLN A 623 -17.60 -4.42 32.81
N TYR A 624 -18.11 -3.20 32.96
CA TYR A 624 -19.35 -2.91 33.68
C TYR A 624 -20.40 -2.29 32.76
N ASN A 625 -21.66 -2.69 32.96
CA ASN A 625 -22.79 -2.13 32.22
C ASN A 625 -23.30 -0.83 32.87
N ASP A 626 -23.19 -0.72 34.19
CA ASP A 626 -23.64 0.43 34.97
C ASP A 626 -22.54 0.96 35.89
N ILE A 627 -22.49 2.28 36.08
CA ILE A 627 -21.55 2.92 37.02
C ILE A 627 -21.76 2.37 38.43
N SER A 628 -23.01 2.10 38.82
CA SER A 628 -23.37 1.57 40.13
C SER A 628 -22.69 0.23 40.44
N ASP A 629 -22.35 -0.57 39.43
CA ASP A 629 -21.65 -1.86 39.58
C ASP A 629 -20.15 -1.73 39.92
N ILE A 630 -19.55 -0.55 39.72
CA ILE A 630 -18.14 -0.30 40.07
C ILE A 630 -18.00 -0.21 41.59
N ASP A 631 -16.97 -0.85 42.15
CA ASP A 631 -16.73 -0.82 43.60
C ASP A 631 -16.48 0.61 44.14
N ILE A 632 -16.87 0.84 45.39
CA ILE A 632 -16.84 2.17 46.02
C ILE A 632 -15.44 2.77 45.99
N LYS A 633 -14.41 1.97 46.29
CA LYS A 633 -13.02 2.43 46.33
C LYS A 633 -12.53 2.89 44.96
N THR A 634 -12.88 2.16 43.90
CA THR A 634 -12.56 2.56 42.52
C THR A 634 -13.30 3.85 42.13
N LYS A 635 -14.56 4.01 42.50
CA LYS A 635 -15.31 5.27 42.27
C LYS A 635 -14.67 6.46 42.97
N GLU A 636 -14.30 6.32 44.24
CA GLU A 636 -13.62 7.36 45.01
C GLU A 636 -12.29 7.78 44.35
N ILE A 637 -11.49 6.81 43.88
CA ILE A 637 -10.25 7.09 43.15
C ILE A 637 -10.53 7.88 41.86
N ILE A 638 -11.56 7.50 41.10
CA ILE A 638 -11.95 8.19 39.86
C ILE A 638 -12.35 9.64 40.16
N GLU A 639 -13.25 9.85 41.13
CA GLU A 639 -13.72 11.18 41.52
C GLU A 639 -12.58 12.07 42.02
N GLU A 640 -11.71 11.56 42.89
CA GLU A 640 -10.65 12.37 43.49
C GLU A 640 -9.47 12.60 42.56
N LYS A 641 -8.96 11.52 41.93
CA LYS A 641 -7.67 11.55 41.23
C LYS A 641 -7.81 11.87 39.75
N TYR A 642 -8.93 11.49 39.11
CA TYR A 642 -9.08 11.59 37.65
C TYR A 642 -9.95 12.80 37.32
N LEU A 643 -11.12 12.89 37.93
CA LEU A 643 -12.14 13.90 37.60
C LEU A 643 -11.96 15.18 38.43
N SER A 644 -11.48 15.05 39.68
CA SER A 644 -11.52 16.10 40.70
C SER A 644 -12.92 16.73 40.84
N GLU A 645 -13.94 15.90 40.64
CA GLU A 645 -15.36 16.25 40.62
C GLU A 645 -16.18 14.97 40.86
N LYS A 646 -17.37 15.11 41.46
CA LYS A 646 -18.28 13.99 41.67
C LYS A 646 -18.87 13.50 40.36
N ILE A 647 -18.94 12.18 40.19
CA ILE A 647 -19.49 11.53 39.00
C ILE A 647 -20.91 12.03 38.72
N GLN A 648 -21.74 12.13 39.76
CA GLN A 648 -23.13 12.59 39.65
C GLN A 648 -23.24 14.01 39.08
N ASN A 649 -22.32 14.92 39.44
CA ASN A 649 -22.33 16.30 38.94
C ASN A 649 -22.00 16.35 37.44
N ILE A 650 -21.02 15.56 37.01
CA ILE A 650 -20.63 15.45 35.59
C ILE A 650 -21.78 14.89 34.77
N LEU A 651 -22.39 13.81 35.25
CA LEU A 651 -23.54 13.20 34.59
C LEU A 651 -24.70 14.20 34.48
N ARG A 652 -25.03 14.93 35.55
CA ARG A 652 -26.09 15.93 35.52
C ARG A 652 -25.80 17.08 34.53
N ALA A 653 -24.56 17.53 34.45
CA ALA A 653 -24.15 18.59 33.53
C ALA A 653 -24.26 18.16 32.06
N ASP A 654 -23.83 16.93 31.74
CA ASP A 654 -23.95 16.38 30.39
C ASP A 654 -25.41 16.16 29.97
N GLU A 655 -26.29 15.79 30.91
CA GLU A 655 -27.73 15.60 30.64
C GLU A 655 -28.39 16.91 30.20
N LEU A 656 -28.05 18.01 30.87
CA LEU A 656 -28.52 19.37 30.53
C LEU A 656 -28.04 19.85 29.16
N GLN A 657 -26.90 19.34 28.66
CA GLN A 657 -26.36 19.67 27.34
C GLN A 657 -26.88 18.76 26.24
N SER A 658 -27.33 17.54 26.57
CA SER A 658 -27.84 16.58 25.60
C SER A 658 -29.31 16.84 25.27
N SER A 659 -29.60 17.44 24.11
CA SER A 659 -30.97 17.55 23.61
C SER A 659 -31.46 16.17 23.16
N SER A 660 -32.33 15.53 23.96
CA SER A 660 -33.30 14.48 23.58
C SER A 660 -32.93 12.98 23.58
N LYS A 661 -31.77 12.51 24.06
CA LYS A 661 -31.52 11.05 24.18
C LYS A 661 -31.81 10.51 25.58
N LYS A 662 -32.63 9.45 25.65
CA LYS A 662 -32.90 8.68 26.88
C LYS A 662 -31.58 8.08 27.38
N ARG A 663 -31.13 8.50 28.58
CA ARG A 663 -29.90 8.02 29.21
C ARG A 663 -29.96 6.51 29.44
N THR A 664 -28.86 5.85 29.11
CA THR A 664 -28.58 4.45 29.43
C THR A 664 -27.35 4.36 30.33
N PRO A 665 -27.23 3.32 31.16
CA PRO A 665 -26.03 3.09 31.96
C PRO A 665 -24.71 3.14 31.16
N LYS A 666 -24.73 2.62 29.93
CA LYS A 666 -23.60 2.66 29.01
C LYS A 666 -23.27 4.08 28.51
N SER A 667 -24.28 4.91 28.24
CA SER A 667 -24.05 6.30 27.84
C SER A 667 -23.49 7.16 28.98
N ASP A 668 -23.80 6.83 30.24
CA ASP A 668 -23.22 7.53 31.39
C ASP A 668 -21.71 7.27 31.50
N MET A 669 -21.29 6.01 31.35
CA MET A 669 -19.88 5.63 31.32
C MET A 669 -19.13 6.29 30.15
N GLN A 670 -19.76 6.42 28.98
CA GLN A 670 -19.19 7.14 27.83
C GLN A 670 -19.06 8.65 28.11
N ALA A 671 -20.07 9.26 28.75
CA ALA A 671 -20.03 10.67 29.13
C ALA A 671 -18.89 10.96 30.12
N LEU A 672 -18.63 10.06 31.08
CA LEU A 672 -17.49 10.17 32.00
C LEU A 672 -16.14 10.13 31.27
N LEU A 673 -15.95 9.16 30.37
CA LEU A 673 -14.71 9.06 29.59
C LEU A 673 -14.51 10.32 28.72
N LYS A 674 -15.58 10.78 28.06
CA LYS A 674 -15.57 12.01 27.24
C LYS A 674 -15.24 13.24 28.06
N PHE A 675 -15.86 13.39 29.23
CA PHE A 675 -15.56 14.49 30.16
C PHE A 675 -14.10 14.47 30.59
N TYR A 676 -13.59 13.31 31.06
CA TYR A 676 -12.21 13.20 31.52
C TYR A 676 -11.22 13.58 30.42
N GLN A 677 -11.37 13.05 29.20
CA GLN A 677 -10.47 13.38 28.10
C GLN A 677 -10.55 14.86 27.71
N ASN A 678 -11.75 15.43 27.59
CA ASN A 678 -11.94 16.82 27.20
C ASN A 678 -11.40 17.80 28.24
N ASN A 679 -11.67 17.55 29.52
CA ASN A 679 -11.16 18.34 30.63
C ASN A 679 -9.63 18.26 30.71
N SER A 680 -9.07 17.06 30.55
CA SER A 680 -7.62 16.82 30.53
C SER A 680 -6.88 17.63 29.45
N VAL A 681 -7.51 17.83 28.28
CA VAL A 681 -6.97 18.72 27.25
C VAL A 681 -7.04 20.19 27.68
N GLN A 682 -8.16 20.62 28.28
CA GLN A 682 -8.30 22.01 28.74
C GLN A 682 -7.29 22.36 29.84
N LEU A 683 -7.04 21.42 30.76
CA LEU A 683 -6.00 21.55 31.79
C LEU A 683 -4.61 21.75 31.16
N ALA A 684 -4.27 20.97 30.12
CA ALA A 684 -3.01 21.08 29.40
C ALA A 684 -2.88 22.44 28.66
N ILE A 685 -3.94 22.91 28.01
CA ILE A 685 -3.98 24.22 27.33
C ILE A 685 -3.82 25.38 28.32
N LYS A 686 -4.47 25.30 29.49
CA LYS A 686 -4.33 26.30 30.57
C LYS A 686 -2.98 26.22 31.28
N GLY A 687 -2.31 25.06 31.24
CA GLY A 687 -1.06 24.82 31.96
C GLY A 687 -1.26 24.71 33.46
N ASP A 688 -2.39 24.15 33.91
CA ASP A 688 -2.69 23.99 35.34
C ASP A 688 -1.76 22.96 36.00
N THR A 689 -0.70 23.44 36.64
CA THR A 689 0.31 22.58 37.27
C THR A 689 -0.23 21.73 38.42
N SER A 690 -1.33 22.11 39.06
CA SER A 690 -1.95 21.33 40.14
C SER A 690 -2.51 20.00 39.63
N GLN A 691 -2.88 19.96 38.35
CA GLN A 691 -3.45 18.79 37.66
C GLN A 691 -2.53 18.28 36.54
N LYS A 692 -1.24 18.58 36.59
CA LYS A 692 -0.26 18.21 35.55
C LYS A 692 -0.32 16.73 35.16
N VAL A 693 -0.51 15.83 36.14
CA VAL A 693 -0.59 14.39 35.88
C VAL A 693 -1.79 13.98 35.03
N ASN A 694 -2.81 14.83 34.92
CA ASN A 694 -3.99 14.64 34.10
C ASN A 694 -3.90 15.29 32.72
N PHE A 695 -2.77 15.89 32.33
CA PHE A 695 -2.66 16.53 31.03
C PHE A 695 -2.82 15.52 29.88
N ASN A 696 -3.79 15.77 29.02
CA ASN A 696 -3.93 15.11 27.73
C ASN A 696 -3.26 15.97 26.66
N ILE A 697 -2.16 15.48 26.09
CA ILE A 697 -1.33 16.21 25.12
C ILE A 697 -1.23 15.36 23.85
N TYR A 698 -1.90 15.81 22.78
CA TYR A 698 -1.89 15.11 21.50
C TYR A 698 -0.53 15.27 20.84
N CYS A 699 0.21 14.17 20.71
CA CYS A 699 1.57 14.21 20.17
C CYS A 699 1.95 12.85 19.61
N GLY A 700 2.63 12.85 18.46
CA GLY A 700 3.17 11.65 17.83
C GLY A 700 4.70 11.62 17.90
N PRO A 701 5.32 10.48 17.56
CA PRO A 701 6.76 10.25 17.70
C PRO A 701 7.62 11.24 16.88
N ALA A 702 7.05 11.88 15.85
CA ALA A 702 7.70 12.94 15.07
C ALA A 702 8.35 14.02 15.93
N LEU A 703 7.75 14.40 17.07
CA LEU A 703 8.35 15.40 17.97
C LEU A 703 9.58 14.85 18.71
N GLY A 704 9.58 13.57 19.08
CA GLY A 704 10.77 12.92 19.65
C GLY A 704 11.93 12.87 18.66
N ALA A 705 11.63 12.58 17.39
CA ALA A 705 12.61 12.65 16.30
C ALA A 705 13.16 14.07 16.11
N PHE A 706 12.26 15.06 16.08
CA PHE A 706 12.62 16.48 16.00
C PHE A 706 13.55 16.89 17.15
N ASN A 707 13.19 16.56 18.39
CA ASN A 707 13.99 16.90 19.58
C ASN A 707 15.40 16.30 19.50
N ARG A 708 15.57 15.12 18.90
CA ARG A 708 16.90 14.55 18.64
C ARG A 708 17.66 15.31 17.57
N TRP A 709 17.00 15.66 16.47
CA TRP A 709 17.61 16.40 15.36
C TRP A 709 18.13 17.78 15.81
N VAL A 710 17.38 18.48 16.68
CA VAL A 710 17.77 19.83 17.14
C VAL A 710 18.66 19.84 18.40
N LYS A 711 19.01 18.68 18.95
CA LYS A 711 19.81 18.58 20.16
C LYS A 711 21.18 19.22 19.98
N GLY A 712 21.63 20.03 20.94
CA GLY A 712 22.88 20.78 20.90
C GLY A 712 22.82 22.04 20.01
N THR A 713 21.65 22.40 19.47
CA THR A 713 21.44 23.62 18.69
C THR A 713 20.60 24.63 19.48
N GLU A 714 20.49 25.86 18.99
CA GLU A 714 19.62 26.89 19.59
C GLU A 714 18.14 26.46 19.66
N LEU A 715 17.70 25.60 18.73
CA LEU A 715 16.34 25.06 18.67
C LEU A 715 16.08 23.97 19.72
N GLU A 716 17.09 23.54 20.50
CA GLU A 716 16.87 22.61 21.63
C GLU A 716 15.91 23.22 22.65
N ASP A 717 16.06 24.51 22.97
CA ASP A 717 15.12 25.26 23.80
C ASP A 717 13.90 25.70 22.99
N TRP A 718 12.69 25.35 23.47
CA TRP A 718 11.46 25.74 22.80
C TRP A 718 11.25 27.25 22.70
N ASN A 719 11.87 28.06 23.57
CA ASN A 719 11.79 29.52 23.48
C ASN A 719 12.38 30.08 22.18
N ASN A 720 13.25 29.32 21.50
CA ASN A 720 13.83 29.68 20.21
C ASN A 720 13.14 28.97 19.03
N ARG A 721 12.16 28.11 19.29
CA ARG A 721 11.44 27.35 18.27
C ARG A 721 10.36 28.24 17.65
N HIS A 722 10.70 28.86 16.53
CA HIS A 722 9.76 29.58 15.68
C HIS A 722 9.28 28.68 14.54
N VAL A 723 7.96 28.67 14.30
CA VAL A 723 7.32 27.74 13.34
C VAL A 723 7.85 27.89 11.91
N ASP A 724 8.08 29.12 11.45
CA ASP A 724 8.63 29.46 10.14
C ASP A 724 10.11 29.10 10.00
N VAL A 725 10.89 29.31 11.06
CA VAL A 725 12.31 28.93 11.11
C VAL A 725 12.45 27.41 11.00
N ILE A 726 11.63 26.66 11.74
CA ILE A 726 11.62 25.19 11.67
C ILE A 726 11.22 24.71 10.27
N ALA A 727 10.14 25.25 9.71
CA ALA A 727 9.68 24.89 8.37
C ALA A 727 10.78 25.13 7.31
N LYS A 728 11.38 26.33 7.32
CA LYS A 728 12.46 26.68 6.39
C LYS A 728 13.68 25.79 6.57
N LYS A 729 14.15 25.58 7.81
CA LYS A 729 15.32 24.73 8.11
C LYS A 729 15.08 23.31 7.62
N MET A 730 13.90 22.75 7.90
CA MET A 730 13.54 21.40 7.47
C MET A 730 13.53 21.26 5.94
N MET A 731 12.93 22.20 5.21
CA MET A 731 12.91 22.15 3.75
C MET A 731 14.31 22.31 3.13
N VAL A 732 15.11 23.26 3.62
CA VAL A 732 16.49 23.48 3.14
C VAL A 732 17.38 22.26 3.41
N GLU A 733 17.29 21.65 4.59
CA GLU A 733 18.09 20.46 4.90
C GLU A 733 17.59 19.21 4.16
N THR A 734 16.28 19.11 3.91
CA THR A 734 15.71 18.03 3.08
C THR A 734 16.26 18.10 1.65
N GLU A 735 16.27 19.29 1.06
CA GLU A 735 16.83 19.51 -0.28
C GLU A 735 18.32 19.12 -0.35
N LYS A 736 19.12 19.60 0.61
CA LYS A 736 20.55 19.24 0.71
C LYS A 736 20.77 17.74 0.88
N LEU A 737 19.93 17.07 1.68
CA LEU A 737 20.04 15.63 1.90
C LEU A 737 19.77 14.86 0.59
N LEU A 738 18.74 15.24 -0.16
CA LEU A 738 18.43 14.62 -1.45
C LEU A 738 19.52 14.87 -2.49
N GLU A 739 20.07 16.09 -2.55
CA GLU A 739 21.17 16.44 -3.43
C GLU A 739 22.45 15.62 -3.12
N SER A 740 22.81 15.51 -1.83
CA SER A 740 23.98 14.73 -1.42
C SER A 740 23.88 13.24 -1.79
N LYS A 741 22.69 12.64 -1.61
CA LYS A 741 22.45 11.25 -2.00
C LYS A 741 22.51 11.06 -3.52
N ARG A 742 22.04 12.04 -4.30
CA ARG A 742 22.16 12.02 -5.76
C ARG A 742 23.64 11.98 -6.20
N LEU A 743 24.48 12.81 -5.60
CA LEU A 743 25.91 12.88 -5.91
C LEU A 743 26.66 11.58 -5.55
N LEU A 744 26.29 10.91 -4.44
CA LEU A 744 26.84 9.61 -4.06
C LEU A 744 26.50 8.50 -5.06
N VAL A 745 25.27 8.49 -5.61
CA VAL A 745 24.88 7.52 -6.65
C VAL A 745 25.64 7.78 -7.96
N MET A 746 25.90 9.05 -8.31
CA MET A 746 26.64 9.40 -9.52
C MET A 746 28.15 9.11 -9.43
N THR A 747 28.74 9.18 -8.25
CA THR A 747 30.18 8.95 -8.03
C THR A 747 30.57 7.48 -7.91
N ASN A 748 29.63 6.60 -7.52
CA ASN A 748 29.84 5.14 -7.50
C ASN A 748 29.57 4.44 -8.85
N GLN A 749 29.26 5.20 -9.91
CA GLN A 749 29.07 4.70 -11.28
C GLN A 749 30.21 5.08 -12.23
N GLY A 750 31.26 5.74 -11.74
CA GLY A 750 32.52 5.99 -12.47
C GLY A 750 33.64 5.13 -11.89
#